data_AF-A0A9W7D5F4-F1
#
_entry.id   AF-A0A9W7D5F4-F1
#
_cell.length_a   1.000
_cell.length_b   1.000
_cell.length_c   1.000
_cell.angle_alpha   90.00
_cell.angle_beta   90.00
_cell.angle_gamma   90.00
#
_symmetry.space_group_name_H-M   'P 1'
#
loop_
_entity.id
_entity.type
_entity.pdbx_description
1 polymer ?
#
loop_
_entity_poly.entity_id
_entity_poly.type
_entity_poly.pdbx_seq_one_letter_code
_entity_poly.pdbx_strand_id
1 'polypeptide(L)'
;MKFIQAHTEYMSEAEAHRNCMFVYWHRMMLLGYENMLRSLDTRYRCLTIPYWDHLSNSARSTAGSCKNFLDCAPIVSETGGNLGISKSLLVYNVTIPVGSDLTCVKKSALSHFCGSNAQCAGCVTRKTLSSMVSIMYPPSATFSSVSNQFATSNLTNFSTNIERGVHNIIHSTLGGTMTYLVAPADPLFYLHHALVDLLQVSYLKCQLGSGSVVLSRSEKGSDPRWFSTCARRTNNTLNYTAADTITMRGYDVKSVQDPSHLLYPFFKDLPNQYVDYVDAKDLGNYSYTYAMSGGLATIYQYCGSSTSLTAASTFNATNGTTSFLAGASVIKARSQLCPIIKPGTADDDTVKRWSIALFESARIVGYSKSAAREQMEMAICQYQEDCLGGVPDYTNLFRTNFGVDGHPRCYTLIQYLKSGDRVIGIPKWKEITTRFLPSRPRCKTGKMPPKPETNALKYKKATTVSFNTSVLSTTLKRNAGLENSSPRVASNDLCEQSPRRWTCGQRLPFKKISQPSSTICMSKEPFHSWIETDFGLREMARIRAFVLVLVTTLLMASSSTTHGQQVGASCPQPRVRKSWEALDESEKKLYLEAVGAAIKSGFHQKFIQIHTTYFSTLEAHKTPVFVYWHRMLLLGYENMLRSLNSSYECITVPYWDHLSGSAQQGSGSCSTIENCSPIIADMGGTTGVSKSIKIYNVTYAYTTKTICVNQGVVSLFCGNTSTCANCILRQRSKYMPAYPDEAAFSSVAQQLFTASEWVNVSAAIESGVHSRTSLCFGMMLYMQAPLDPIFYSHHALIDLLQTIYLKCRLGDELAYLSAESKGSDPRFWTSSVRSGGGYFSGSDNITMQVTAFDGQTYVNAWQDPKNILYPFFKDLPYTYAAYVDAKDLGNYSYTYNISGGLANLYQNCSSSNTISAISESLLAGDQEGTLTTPKALAKKPPCHTIAKGTEEDDAIKRVNIALYETAKLIGFEDWAARAQVEMVMCQRYVECIGPARDYSDVYRQNFHIDGHPRCYLISKDIVAGRRVIGIPKWRKITTRFLPCPLTDGAYKS
;
A
#
# COMPACT_ATOMS: atom_id res chain seq x y z
N MET A 1 -31.78 0.72 -38.94
CA MET A 1 -32.20 -0.42 -39.81
C MET A 1 -31.03 -1.23 -40.37
N LYS A 2 -30.25 -0.77 -41.37
CA LYS A 2 -29.23 -1.64 -42.00
C LYS A 2 -28.16 -2.20 -41.05
N PHE A 3 -27.74 -1.47 -40.02
CA PHE A 3 -26.85 -2.01 -38.96
C PHE A 3 -27.45 -3.21 -38.21
N ILE A 4 -28.77 -3.24 -38.00
CA ILE A 4 -29.47 -4.38 -37.38
C ILE A 4 -29.44 -5.58 -38.34
N GLN A 5 -29.58 -5.32 -39.66
CA GLN A 5 -29.49 -6.36 -40.68
C GLN A 5 -28.10 -7.00 -40.67
N ALA A 6 -27.05 -6.18 -40.61
CA ALA A 6 -25.66 -6.64 -40.50
C ALA A 6 -25.34 -7.39 -39.20
N HIS A 7 -26.06 -7.12 -38.10
CA HIS A 7 -25.91 -7.82 -36.82
C HIS A 7 -26.73 -9.12 -36.72
N THR A 8 -27.72 -9.32 -37.59
CA THR A 8 -28.66 -10.47 -37.54
C THR A 8 -28.60 -11.39 -38.76
N GLU A 9 -27.76 -11.09 -39.75
CA GLU A 9 -27.44 -12.02 -40.82
C GLU A 9 -26.64 -13.20 -40.25
N TYR A 10 -26.96 -14.43 -40.68
CA TYR A 10 -26.47 -15.67 -40.07
C TYR A 10 -24.93 -15.78 -39.93
N MET A 11 -24.17 -15.50 -40.98
CA MET A 11 -22.70 -15.57 -40.90
C MET A 11 -22.14 -14.43 -40.05
N SER A 12 -22.72 -13.24 -40.17
CA SER A 12 -22.34 -12.07 -39.39
C SER A 12 -22.59 -12.30 -37.88
N GLU A 13 -23.72 -12.89 -37.50
CA GLU A 13 -24.05 -13.30 -36.12
C GLU A 13 -23.09 -14.39 -35.60
N ALA A 14 -22.66 -15.30 -36.47
CA ALA A 14 -21.71 -16.35 -36.11
C ALA A 14 -20.28 -15.83 -35.87
N GLU A 15 -19.92 -14.65 -36.38
CA GLU A 15 -18.67 -13.95 -36.04
C GLU A 15 -18.86 -12.94 -34.89
N ALA A 16 -20.00 -12.25 -34.87
CA ALA A 16 -20.34 -11.28 -33.83
C ALA A 16 -20.55 -11.90 -32.46
N HIS A 17 -21.12 -13.11 -32.35
CA HIS A 17 -21.56 -13.72 -31.09
C HIS A 17 -21.12 -15.17 -30.88
N ARG A 18 -20.91 -15.54 -29.61
CA ARG A 18 -20.48 -16.88 -29.17
C ARG A 18 -19.17 -17.33 -29.86
N ASN A 19 -18.27 -16.37 -30.04
CA ASN A 19 -17.04 -16.45 -30.84
C ASN A 19 -16.01 -15.49 -30.22
N CYS A 20 -14.70 -15.79 -30.28
CA CYS A 20 -13.71 -14.86 -29.70
C CYS A 20 -13.67 -13.52 -30.44
N MET A 21 -14.03 -13.50 -31.73
CA MET A 21 -14.00 -12.31 -32.59
C MET A 21 -15.06 -11.26 -32.22
N PHE A 22 -16.01 -11.60 -31.32
CA PHE A 22 -17.03 -10.70 -30.76
C PHE A 22 -16.51 -9.28 -30.47
N VAL A 23 -15.38 -9.12 -29.76
CA VAL A 23 -14.82 -7.80 -29.42
C VAL A 23 -14.28 -7.01 -30.62
N TYR A 24 -13.76 -7.68 -31.66
CA TYR A 24 -13.18 -6.99 -32.84
C TYR A 24 -14.26 -6.69 -33.89
N TRP A 25 -15.23 -7.60 -34.05
CA TRP A 25 -16.38 -7.43 -34.92
C TRP A 25 -17.23 -6.21 -34.49
N HIS A 26 -17.49 -6.08 -33.18
CA HIS A 26 -18.23 -4.93 -32.65
C HIS A 26 -17.45 -3.61 -32.77
N ARG A 27 -16.12 -3.61 -32.68
CA ARG A 27 -15.29 -2.41 -32.98
C ARG A 27 -15.52 -1.89 -34.39
N MET A 28 -15.52 -2.76 -35.40
CA MET A 28 -15.81 -2.38 -36.79
C MET A 28 -17.23 -1.80 -36.92
N MET A 29 -18.21 -2.39 -36.23
CA MET A 29 -19.59 -1.91 -36.24
C MET A 29 -19.75 -0.52 -35.60
N LEU A 30 -19.06 -0.27 -34.49
CA LEU A 30 -19.03 1.03 -33.79
C LEU A 30 -18.44 2.11 -34.70
N LEU A 31 -17.29 1.86 -35.32
CA LEU A 31 -16.62 2.82 -36.21
C LEU A 31 -17.48 3.15 -37.44
N GLY A 32 -18.12 2.15 -38.06
CA GLY A 32 -19.07 2.40 -39.15
C GLY A 32 -20.29 3.22 -38.73
N TYR A 33 -20.80 3.01 -37.51
CA TYR A 33 -21.91 3.79 -36.97
C TYR A 33 -21.49 5.23 -36.61
N GLU A 34 -20.29 5.41 -36.07
CA GLU A 34 -19.69 6.71 -35.80
C GLU A 34 -19.45 7.51 -37.10
N ASN A 35 -18.90 6.87 -38.13
CA ASN A 35 -18.74 7.45 -39.46
C ASN A 35 -20.09 7.85 -40.08
N MET A 36 -21.13 7.02 -39.92
CA MET A 36 -22.49 7.38 -40.31
C MET A 36 -22.95 8.65 -39.58
N LEU A 37 -22.87 8.71 -38.24
CA LEU A 37 -23.29 9.89 -37.46
C LEU A 37 -22.52 11.16 -37.85
N ARG A 38 -21.20 11.07 -38.04
CA ARG A 38 -20.34 12.18 -38.50
C ARG A 38 -20.75 12.74 -39.86
N SER A 39 -21.33 11.91 -40.74
CA SER A 39 -21.75 12.32 -42.09
C SER A 39 -23.08 13.07 -42.14
N LEU A 40 -23.94 12.96 -41.13
CA LEU A 40 -25.32 13.49 -41.18
C LEU A 40 -25.39 15.03 -41.08
N ASP A 41 -24.43 15.67 -40.42
CA ASP A 41 -24.35 17.12 -40.26
C ASP A 41 -22.91 17.55 -39.98
N THR A 42 -22.47 18.67 -40.56
CA THR A 42 -21.12 19.23 -40.33
C THR A 42 -20.83 19.56 -38.86
N ARG A 43 -21.85 19.68 -38.00
CA ARG A 43 -21.75 19.83 -36.54
C ARG A 43 -21.32 18.52 -35.86
N TYR A 44 -21.63 17.36 -36.44
CA TYR A 44 -21.29 16.05 -35.90
C TYR A 44 -19.93 15.53 -36.38
N ARG A 45 -19.20 16.26 -37.23
CA ARG A 45 -17.92 15.80 -37.81
C ARG A 45 -16.88 15.32 -36.79
N CYS A 46 -16.91 15.88 -35.57
CA CYS A 46 -16.01 15.55 -34.45
C CYS A 46 -16.67 14.69 -33.36
N LEU A 47 -17.89 14.18 -33.58
CA LEU A 47 -18.59 13.32 -32.64
C LEU A 47 -17.81 12.02 -32.45
N THR A 48 -17.75 11.51 -31.21
CA THR A 48 -17.33 10.16 -30.87
C THR A 48 -18.45 9.45 -30.10
N ILE A 49 -18.56 8.14 -30.22
CA ILE A 49 -19.51 7.35 -29.41
C ILE A 49 -19.01 7.29 -27.96
N PRO A 50 -19.78 7.79 -26.96
CA PRO A 50 -19.41 7.63 -25.56
C PRO A 50 -19.67 6.19 -25.09
N TYR A 51 -18.83 5.68 -24.19
CA TYR A 51 -19.10 4.41 -23.53
C TYR A 51 -20.04 4.60 -22.32
N TRP A 52 -20.82 3.57 -21.99
CA TRP A 52 -21.66 3.55 -20.79
C TRP A 52 -20.92 2.87 -19.64
N ASP A 53 -20.52 3.64 -18.62
CA ASP A 53 -19.79 3.10 -17.48
C ASP A 53 -20.68 2.23 -16.58
N HIS A 54 -20.66 0.91 -16.80
CA HIS A 54 -21.40 -0.01 -15.96
C HIS A 54 -20.76 -0.22 -14.58
N LEU A 55 -19.46 0.06 -14.41
CA LEU A 55 -18.75 -0.16 -13.14
C LEU A 55 -19.07 0.97 -12.15
N SER A 56 -18.99 2.23 -12.56
CA SER A 56 -19.36 3.36 -11.68
C SER A 56 -20.86 3.35 -11.33
N ASN A 57 -21.72 2.98 -12.28
CA ASN A 57 -23.16 2.83 -12.01
C ASN A 57 -23.45 1.63 -11.07
N SER A 58 -22.69 0.54 -11.17
CA SER A 58 -22.70 -0.54 -10.18
C SER A 58 -22.18 -0.07 -8.82
N ALA A 59 -21.12 0.73 -8.78
CA ALA A 59 -20.53 1.25 -7.55
C ALA A 59 -21.52 2.14 -6.77
N ARG A 60 -22.17 3.11 -7.43
CA ARG A 60 -23.30 3.89 -6.87
C ARG A 60 -24.39 2.98 -6.28
N SER A 61 -24.72 1.92 -7.03
CA SER A 61 -25.75 0.93 -6.67
C SER A 61 -25.37 0.02 -5.51
N THR A 62 -24.08 -0.10 -5.21
CA THR A 62 -23.54 -0.82 -4.05
C THR A 62 -23.46 0.12 -2.85
N ALA A 63 -22.78 1.26 -2.99
CA ALA A 63 -22.48 2.22 -1.92
C ALA A 63 -23.73 2.72 -1.18
N GLY A 64 -24.73 3.24 -1.92
CA GLY A 64 -25.91 3.88 -1.33
C GLY A 64 -26.58 4.90 -2.25
N SER A 65 -25.76 5.52 -3.10
CA SER A 65 -26.03 6.72 -3.91
C SER A 65 -27.02 6.55 -5.07
N CYS A 66 -27.65 5.38 -5.20
CA CYS A 66 -28.86 5.16 -5.99
C CYS A 66 -29.66 3.94 -5.51
N LYS A 67 -30.97 3.96 -5.80
CA LYS A 67 -32.01 3.08 -5.23
C LYS A 67 -32.45 1.94 -6.13
N ASN A 68 -32.19 2.03 -7.45
CA ASN A 68 -32.58 1.06 -8.48
C ASN A 68 -31.83 1.33 -9.80
N PHE A 69 -31.94 0.44 -10.78
CA PHE A 69 -31.22 0.51 -12.06
C PHE A 69 -31.39 1.84 -12.81
N LEU A 70 -32.59 2.44 -12.81
CA LEU A 70 -32.86 3.69 -13.53
C LEU A 70 -32.20 4.91 -12.85
N ASP A 71 -32.27 5.00 -11.53
CA ASP A 71 -31.59 6.00 -10.69
C ASP A 71 -30.05 5.85 -10.76
N CYS A 72 -29.59 4.60 -10.86
CA CYS A 72 -28.19 4.27 -11.07
C CYS A 72 -27.67 4.57 -12.49
N ALA A 73 -28.52 4.67 -13.51
CA ALA A 73 -28.11 4.99 -14.89
C ALA A 73 -28.98 6.08 -15.54
N PRO A 74 -28.67 7.38 -15.29
CA PRO A 74 -29.43 8.53 -15.81
C PRO A 74 -29.71 8.46 -17.32
N ILE A 75 -28.76 7.96 -18.11
CA ILE A 75 -28.86 7.80 -19.56
C ILE A 75 -30.07 6.97 -20.03
N VAL A 76 -30.55 6.02 -19.22
CA VAL A 76 -31.75 5.21 -19.53
C VAL A 76 -33.03 6.05 -19.37
N SER A 77 -33.04 7.01 -18.43
CA SER A 77 -34.13 7.98 -18.25
C SER A 77 -34.06 9.10 -19.30
N GLU A 78 -32.86 9.59 -19.62
CA GLU A 78 -32.61 10.61 -20.64
C GLU A 78 -33.03 10.12 -22.02
N THR A 79 -32.72 8.87 -22.38
CA THR A 79 -33.15 8.25 -23.65
C THR A 79 -34.58 7.72 -23.63
N GLY A 80 -35.34 7.88 -22.54
CA GLY A 80 -36.81 7.81 -22.58
C GLY A 80 -37.54 7.27 -21.37
N GLY A 81 -36.90 6.47 -20.50
CA GLY A 81 -37.53 5.91 -19.29
C GLY A 81 -38.93 5.32 -19.54
N ASN A 82 -39.93 5.78 -18.79
CA ASN A 82 -41.31 5.28 -18.86
C ASN A 82 -42.16 5.82 -20.02
N LEU A 83 -41.63 6.71 -20.87
CA LEU A 83 -42.44 7.47 -21.84
C LEU A 83 -42.79 6.62 -23.07
N GLY A 84 -43.46 5.48 -22.86
CA GLY A 84 -43.82 4.51 -23.88
C GLY A 84 -45.26 4.04 -23.79
N ILE A 85 -45.67 3.26 -24.78
CA ILE A 85 -47.01 2.67 -24.88
C ILE A 85 -46.98 1.14 -24.90
N SER A 86 -48.11 0.52 -24.57
CA SER A 86 -48.37 -0.89 -24.86
C SER A 86 -48.48 -1.09 -26.38
N LYS A 87 -47.37 -1.42 -27.05
CA LYS A 87 -47.28 -1.73 -28.48
C LYS A 87 -46.15 -2.73 -28.74
N SER A 88 -46.45 -3.84 -29.43
CA SER A 88 -45.44 -4.80 -29.89
C SER A 88 -44.57 -4.17 -30.98
N LEU A 89 -43.29 -4.52 -31.00
CA LEU A 89 -42.33 -4.01 -31.97
C LEU A 89 -41.90 -5.12 -32.95
N LEU A 90 -42.07 -4.88 -34.24
CA LEU A 90 -41.58 -5.76 -35.30
C LEU A 90 -40.30 -5.18 -35.90
N VAL A 91 -39.23 -5.97 -35.90
CA VAL A 91 -37.93 -5.60 -36.49
C VAL A 91 -37.50 -6.71 -37.45
N TYR A 92 -37.59 -6.43 -38.75
CA TYR A 92 -37.58 -7.46 -39.80
C TYR A 92 -38.64 -8.53 -39.50
N ASN A 93 -38.24 -9.76 -39.22
CA ASN A 93 -39.15 -10.87 -38.88
C ASN A 93 -39.19 -11.16 -37.36
N VAL A 94 -38.48 -10.38 -36.54
CA VAL A 94 -38.45 -10.56 -35.08
C VAL A 94 -39.56 -9.74 -34.44
N THR A 95 -40.60 -10.43 -33.94
CA THR A 95 -41.65 -9.83 -33.13
C THR A 95 -41.22 -9.78 -31.66
N ILE A 96 -41.07 -8.58 -31.12
CA ILE A 96 -40.88 -8.32 -29.70
C ILE A 96 -42.27 -8.02 -29.11
N PRO A 97 -42.87 -8.93 -28.34
CA PRO A 97 -44.23 -8.76 -27.82
C PRO A 97 -44.27 -7.69 -26.72
N VAL A 98 -45.47 -7.17 -26.43
CA VAL A 98 -45.71 -6.52 -25.13
C VAL A 98 -45.84 -7.59 -24.05
N GLY A 99 -45.01 -7.49 -23.01
CA GLY A 99 -45.23 -8.13 -21.72
C GLY A 99 -45.69 -7.10 -20.69
N SER A 100 -46.22 -7.53 -19.56
CA SER A 100 -46.55 -6.64 -18.43
C SER A 100 -45.33 -5.91 -17.84
N ASP A 101 -44.12 -6.39 -18.14
CA ASP A 101 -42.86 -5.75 -17.78
C ASP A 101 -42.26 -4.86 -18.88
N LEU A 102 -42.87 -4.76 -20.07
CA LEU A 102 -42.32 -4.03 -21.23
C LEU A 102 -43.18 -2.81 -21.68
N THR A 103 -42.52 -1.81 -22.28
CA THR A 103 -43.15 -0.64 -22.90
C THR A 103 -42.39 -0.18 -24.15
N CYS A 104 -43.11 0.32 -25.16
CA CYS A 104 -42.53 0.83 -26.41
C CYS A 104 -42.30 2.34 -26.31
N VAL A 105 -41.06 2.72 -26.00
CA VAL A 105 -40.64 4.08 -25.60
C VAL A 105 -40.64 5.06 -26.78
N LYS A 106 -41.36 6.16 -26.61
CA LYS A 106 -41.67 7.20 -27.62
C LYS A 106 -40.88 8.51 -27.47
N LYS A 107 -39.93 8.63 -26.54
CA LYS A 107 -39.08 9.83 -26.46
C LYS A 107 -38.14 9.89 -27.69
N SER A 108 -37.91 11.07 -28.25
CA SER A 108 -36.90 11.24 -29.31
C SER A 108 -35.50 10.86 -28.78
N ALA A 109 -34.65 10.14 -29.52
CA ALA A 109 -34.76 9.76 -30.93
C ALA A 109 -35.64 8.53 -31.24
N LEU A 110 -36.08 7.75 -30.23
CA LEU A 110 -36.80 6.48 -30.41
C LEU A 110 -38.16 6.66 -31.13
N SER A 111 -38.76 7.84 -31.02
CA SER A 111 -39.95 8.26 -31.78
C SER A 111 -39.83 8.11 -33.30
N HIS A 112 -38.61 8.11 -33.83
CA HIS A 112 -38.34 8.03 -35.27
C HIS A 112 -37.98 6.60 -35.74
N PHE A 113 -38.03 5.60 -34.84
CA PHE A 113 -37.73 4.22 -35.22
C PHE A 113 -38.87 3.60 -36.04
N CYS A 114 -38.58 3.17 -37.27
CA CYS A 114 -39.61 2.63 -38.16
C CYS A 114 -39.79 1.10 -38.08
N GLY A 115 -38.75 0.33 -37.73
CA GLY A 115 -38.78 -1.13 -37.87
C GLY A 115 -38.76 -1.55 -39.34
N SER A 116 -39.43 -2.65 -39.67
CA SER A 116 -39.53 -3.21 -41.03
C SER A 116 -40.75 -2.75 -41.84
N ASN A 117 -41.69 -2.04 -41.22
CA ASN A 117 -43.00 -1.77 -41.82
C ASN A 117 -43.06 -0.40 -42.51
N ALA A 118 -43.89 -0.30 -43.56
CA ALA A 118 -44.17 0.97 -44.25
C ALA A 118 -44.83 2.02 -43.32
N GLN A 119 -45.54 1.58 -42.28
CA GLN A 119 -45.91 2.42 -41.14
C GLN A 119 -44.85 2.29 -40.04
N CYS A 120 -44.15 3.39 -39.76
CA CYS A 120 -43.10 3.42 -38.75
C CYS A 120 -43.61 3.00 -37.36
N ALA A 121 -42.86 2.12 -36.67
CA ALA A 121 -43.19 1.67 -35.32
C ALA A 121 -43.37 2.84 -34.32
N GLY A 122 -42.55 3.88 -34.45
CA GLY A 122 -42.63 5.12 -33.67
C GLY A 122 -42.13 5.00 -32.23
N CYS A 123 -41.43 3.91 -31.90
CA CYS A 123 -40.88 3.62 -30.58
C CYS A 123 -39.91 2.42 -30.62
N VAL A 124 -39.15 2.23 -29.55
CA VAL A 124 -38.30 1.04 -29.30
C VAL A 124 -38.67 0.41 -27.95
N THR A 125 -38.71 -0.91 -27.84
CA THR A 125 -39.18 -1.60 -26.62
C THR A 125 -38.11 -1.78 -25.56
N ARG A 126 -38.42 -1.39 -24.33
CA ARG A 126 -37.60 -1.58 -23.10
C ARG A 126 -38.49 -2.07 -21.96
N LYS A 127 -37.94 -2.36 -20.79
CA LYS A 127 -38.75 -2.55 -19.57
C LYS A 127 -39.54 -1.30 -19.16
N THR A 128 -40.69 -1.49 -18.50
CA THR A 128 -41.47 -0.41 -17.87
C THR A 128 -40.68 0.23 -16.73
N LEU A 129 -41.08 1.45 -16.30
CA LEU A 129 -40.58 2.05 -15.07
C LEU A 129 -40.77 1.14 -13.86
N SER A 130 -41.96 0.57 -13.67
CA SER A 130 -42.28 -0.32 -12.54
C SER A 130 -41.29 -1.49 -12.44
N SER A 131 -40.88 -2.03 -13.60
CA SER A 131 -39.87 -3.09 -13.70
C SER A 131 -38.43 -2.57 -13.55
N MET A 132 -38.12 -1.36 -14.03
CA MET A 132 -36.78 -0.76 -13.89
C MET A 132 -36.51 -0.22 -12.48
N VAL A 133 -37.54 0.15 -11.70
CA VAL A 133 -37.38 0.59 -10.30
C VAL A 133 -37.42 -0.56 -9.28
N SER A 134 -37.90 -1.74 -9.68
CA SER A 134 -37.85 -2.95 -8.84
C SER A 134 -36.53 -3.72 -8.92
N ILE A 135 -35.72 -3.48 -9.96
CA ILE A 135 -34.41 -4.10 -10.15
C ILE A 135 -33.26 -3.17 -9.71
N MET A 136 -32.24 -3.76 -9.10
CA MET A 136 -30.98 -3.11 -8.75
C MET A 136 -29.94 -3.31 -9.86
N TYR A 137 -28.81 -2.60 -9.83
CA TYR A 137 -27.76 -2.81 -10.83
C TYR A 137 -27.15 -4.23 -10.74
N PRO A 138 -26.92 -4.93 -11.86
CA PRO A 138 -26.56 -6.35 -11.85
C PRO A 138 -25.13 -6.59 -11.33
N PRO A 139 -24.89 -7.66 -10.55
CA PRO A 139 -23.61 -7.87 -9.89
C PRO A 139 -22.46 -8.25 -10.85
N SER A 140 -22.73 -8.80 -12.04
CA SER A 140 -21.68 -9.07 -13.04
C SER A 140 -21.09 -7.80 -13.69
N ALA A 141 -21.63 -6.62 -13.35
CA ALA A 141 -21.07 -5.30 -13.68
C ALA A 141 -20.22 -4.69 -12.56
N THR A 142 -20.08 -5.36 -11.40
CA THR A 142 -19.23 -4.88 -10.30
C THR A 142 -17.76 -4.86 -10.69
N PHE A 143 -17.00 -3.92 -10.10
CA PHE A 143 -15.55 -3.82 -10.25
C PHE A 143 -14.83 -5.18 -10.03
N SER A 144 -15.25 -5.94 -9.02
CA SER A 144 -14.73 -7.27 -8.71
C SER A 144 -15.04 -8.32 -9.78
N SER A 145 -16.28 -8.41 -10.25
CA SER A 145 -16.65 -9.41 -11.28
C SER A 145 -16.06 -9.07 -12.64
N VAL A 146 -15.96 -7.78 -13.01
CA VAL A 146 -15.26 -7.36 -14.24
C VAL A 146 -13.75 -7.59 -14.13
N SER A 147 -13.13 -7.32 -12.98
CA SER A 147 -11.72 -7.67 -12.74
C SER A 147 -11.46 -9.18 -12.80
N ASN A 148 -12.45 -10.01 -12.43
CA ASN A 148 -12.39 -11.47 -12.60
C ASN A 148 -12.52 -11.89 -14.07
N GLN A 149 -13.37 -11.24 -14.86
CA GLN A 149 -13.51 -11.51 -16.31
C GLN A 149 -12.19 -11.27 -17.07
N PHE A 150 -11.35 -10.34 -16.60
CA PHE A 150 -10.00 -10.04 -17.11
C PHE A 150 -8.90 -11.06 -16.73
N ALA A 151 -9.16 -12.03 -15.86
CA ALA A 151 -8.14 -12.89 -15.27
C ALA A 151 -7.63 -14.03 -16.19
N THR A 152 -7.24 -13.71 -17.43
CA THR A 152 -6.81 -14.67 -18.46
C THR A 152 -5.73 -14.12 -19.41
N SER A 153 -5.08 -14.99 -20.17
CA SER A 153 -3.93 -14.71 -21.04
C SER A 153 -4.17 -14.94 -22.54
N ASN A 154 -5.38 -15.35 -22.94
CA ASN A 154 -5.76 -15.51 -24.35
C ASN A 154 -7.10 -14.82 -24.68
N LEU A 155 -7.25 -14.40 -25.93
CA LEU A 155 -8.43 -13.67 -26.39
C LEU A 155 -9.73 -14.50 -26.27
N THR A 156 -9.68 -15.80 -26.55
CA THR A 156 -10.86 -16.69 -26.53
C THR A 156 -11.55 -16.68 -25.18
N ASN A 157 -10.80 -16.86 -24.10
CA ASN A 157 -11.32 -16.80 -22.73
C ASN A 157 -11.75 -15.38 -22.36
N PHE A 158 -11.00 -14.34 -22.74
CA PHE A 158 -11.35 -12.95 -22.44
C PHE A 158 -12.69 -12.55 -23.07
N SER A 159 -12.83 -12.75 -24.37
CA SER A 159 -14.03 -12.43 -25.14
C SER A 159 -15.24 -13.22 -24.61
N THR A 160 -15.08 -14.51 -24.34
CA THR A 160 -16.12 -15.37 -23.72
C THR A 160 -16.53 -14.87 -22.33
N ASN A 161 -15.59 -14.43 -21.50
CA ASN A 161 -15.86 -13.90 -20.17
C ASN A 161 -16.63 -12.57 -20.22
N ILE A 162 -16.25 -11.67 -21.13
CA ILE A 162 -16.92 -10.37 -21.31
C ILE A 162 -18.34 -10.57 -21.88
N GLU A 163 -18.47 -11.35 -22.96
CA GLU A 163 -19.77 -11.63 -23.60
C GLU A 163 -20.76 -12.24 -22.59
N ARG A 164 -20.36 -13.31 -21.88
CA ARG A 164 -21.22 -14.02 -20.92
C ARG A 164 -21.39 -13.29 -19.57
N GLY A 165 -20.50 -12.34 -19.27
CA GLY A 165 -20.44 -11.57 -18.04
C GLY A 165 -21.16 -10.24 -18.14
N VAL A 166 -20.38 -9.14 -18.21
CA VAL A 166 -20.92 -7.77 -18.19
C VAL A 166 -21.79 -7.42 -19.41
N HIS A 167 -21.57 -8.05 -20.57
CA HIS A 167 -22.38 -7.83 -21.77
C HIS A 167 -23.79 -8.45 -21.62
N ASN A 168 -23.87 -9.78 -21.55
CA ASN A 168 -25.16 -10.49 -21.51
C ASN A 168 -26.04 -10.05 -20.33
N ILE A 169 -25.46 -9.70 -19.17
CA ILE A 169 -26.27 -9.28 -18.03
C ILE A 169 -26.99 -7.94 -18.27
N ILE A 170 -26.38 -6.99 -18.97
CA ILE A 170 -26.99 -5.68 -19.25
C ILE A 170 -28.07 -5.81 -20.32
N HIS A 171 -27.81 -6.60 -21.37
CA HIS A 171 -28.82 -6.96 -22.37
C HIS A 171 -30.05 -7.62 -21.71
N SER A 172 -29.85 -8.55 -20.78
CA SER A 172 -30.93 -9.20 -20.02
C SER A 172 -31.65 -8.23 -19.08
N THR A 173 -30.91 -7.32 -18.42
CA THR A 173 -31.44 -6.35 -17.45
C THR A 173 -32.36 -5.31 -18.10
N LEU A 174 -32.02 -4.80 -19.29
CA LEU A 174 -32.83 -3.80 -20.00
C LEU A 174 -34.17 -4.35 -20.54
N GLY A 175 -34.22 -5.64 -20.87
CA GLY A 175 -35.40 -6.28 -21.47
C GLY A 175 -35.72 -5.78 -22.88
N GLY A 176 -36.90 -6.18 -23.37
CA GLY A 176 -37.43 -5.72 -24.67
C GLY A 176 -36.47 -5.97 -25.82
N THR A 177 -36.23 -4.93 -26.63
CA THR A 177 -35.33 -4.95 -27.79
C THR A 177 -33.93 -5.48 -27.46
N MET A 178 -33.38 -5.18 -26.29
CA MET A 178 -32.04 -5.64 -25.88
C MET A 178 -31.98 -7.14 -25.57
N THR A 179 -33.12 -7.82 -25.38
CA THR A 179 -33.18 -9.29 -25.17
C THR A 179 -33.29 -10.09 -26.47
N TYR A 180 -33.10 -9.47 -27.63
CA TYR A 180 -33.03 -10.12 -28.94
C TYR A 180 -31.80 -9.64 -29.70
N LEU A 181 -31.33 -10.41 -30.69
CA LEU A 181 -30.20 -10.01 -31.54
C LEU A 181 -30.52 -8.82 -32.48
N VAL A 182 -31.76 -8.32 -32.48
CA VAL A 182 -32.13 -7.01 -33.06
C VAL A 182 -31.80 -5.81 -32.15
N ALA A 183 -31.07 -6.03 -31.05
CA ALA A 183 -30.62 -5.03 -30.08
C ALA A 183 -30.07 -3.70 -30.67
N PRO A 184 -29.36 -3.65 -31.82
CA PRO A 184 -28.94 -2.39 -32.45
C PRO A 184 -30.08 -1.46 -32.93
N ALA A 185 -31.34 -1.85 -32.72
CA ALA A 185 -32.49 -0.95 -32.81
C ALA A 185 -32.56 0.06 -31.65
N ASP A 186 -32.01 -0.27 -30.47
CA ASP A 186 -31.88 0.65 -29.35
C ASP A 186 -30.51 1.35 -29.39
N PRO A 187 -30.43 2.69 -29.44
CA PRO A 187 -29.17 3.43 -29.39
C PRO A 187 -28.26 3.08 -28.20
N LEU A 188 -28.82 2.62 -27.05
CA LEU A 188 -28.01 2.18 -25.90
C LEU A 188 -27.09 0.99 -26.24
N PHE A 189 -27.40 0.21 -27.28
CA PHE A 189 -26.53 -0.85 -27.80
C PHE A 189 -25.11 -0.31 -28.09
N TYR A 190 -24.99 0.79 -28.83
CA TYR A 190 -23.70 1.32 -29.26
C TYR A 190 -22.87 1.85 -28.08
N LEU A 191 -23.51 2.42 -27.05
CA LEU A 191 -22.83 2.93 -25.86
C LEU A 191 -22.44 1.79 -24.90
N HIS A 192 -23.23 0.72 -24.86
CA HIS A 192 -22.89 -0.53 -24.16
C HIS A 192 -21.70 -1.24 -24.82
N HIS A 193 -21.71 -1.38 -26.15
CA HIS A 193 -20.63 -2.00 -26.90
C HIS A 193 -19.36 -1.13 -26.95
N ALA A 194 -19.47 0.19 -26.84
CA ALA A 194 -18.30 1.06 -26.60
C ALA A 194 -17.64 0.81 -25.23
N LEU A 195 -18.36 0.28 -24.22
CA LEU A 195 -17.68 -0.23 -23.01
C LEU A 195 -16.95 -1.54 -23.32
N VAL A 196 -17.58 -2.49 -24.01
CA VAL A 196 -16.95 -3.76 -24.42
C VAL A 196 -15.64 -3.49 -25.19
N ASP A 197 -15.64 -2.48 -26.04
CA ASP A 197 -14.47 -2.00 -26.78
C ASP A 197 -13.39 -1.39 -25.87
N LEU A 198 -13.74 -0.51 -24.92
CA LEU A 198 -12.83 0.01 -23.89
C LEU A 198 -12.19 -1.12 -23.07
N LEU A 199 -12.96 -2.17 -22.74
CA LEU A 199 -12.44 -3.35 -22.05
C LEU A 199 -11.44 -4.12 -22.94
N GLN A 200 -11.65 -4.20 -24.27
CA GLN A 200 -10.67 -4.74 -25.21
C GLN A 200 -9.36 -3.93 -25.21
N VAL A 201 -9.44 -2.60 -25.26
CA VAL A 201 -8.24 -1.72 -25.24
C VAL A 201 -7.45 -1.91 -23.94
N SER A 202 -8.18 -2.08 -22.84
CA SER A 202 -7.61 -2.33 -21.51
C SER A 202 -6.94 -3.70 -21.44
N TYR A 203 -7.58 -4.75 -21.99
CA TYR A 203 -7.03 -6.08 -22.08
C TYR A 203 -5.75 -6.12 -22.92
N LEU A 204 -5.72 -5.47 -24.09
CA LEU A 204 -4.51 -5.37 -24.93
C LEU A 204 -3.34 -4.77 -24.13
N LYS A 205 -3.52 -3.59 -23.51
CA LYS A 205 -2.48 -2.96 -22.68
C LYS A 205 -2.00 -3.90 -21.56
N CYS A 206 -2.90 -4.69 -20.98
CA CYS A 206 -2.55 -5.64 -19.92
C CYS A 206 -1.79 -6.88 -20.42
N GLN A 207 -1.96 -7.28 -21.68
CA GLN A 207 -1.12 -8.31 -22.31
C GLN A 207 0.22 -7.76 -22.80
N LEU A 208 0.30 -6.50 -23.23
CA LEU A 208 1.54 -5.85 -23.68
C LEU A 208 2.40 -5.26 -22.54
N GLY A 209 1.87 -5.16 -21.32
CA GLY A 209 2.54 -4.60 -20.15
C GLY A 209 2.67 -3.06 -20.15
N SER A 210 2.63 -2.41 -21.32
CA SER A 210 2.75 -0.97 -21.50
C SER A 210 1.64 -0.41 -22.39
N GLY A 211 1.11 0.77 -22.03
CA GLY A 211 0.13 1.49 -22.86
C GLY A 211 0.75 2.21 -24.07
N SER A 212 2.05 2.50 -24.00
CA SER A 212 2.81 3.25 -25.01
C SER A 212 3.20 2.42 -26.23
N VAL A 213 3.24 1.10 -26.10
CA VAL A 213 3.52 0.16 -27.20
C VAL A 213 2.32 0.11 -28.14
N VAL A 214 2.59 0.22 -29.44
CA VAL A 214 1.65 -0.02 -30.54
C VAL A 214 2.31 -1.05 -31.46
N LEU A 215 1.68 -2.20 -31.64
CA LEU A 215 2.22 -3.28 -32.48
C LEU A 215 2.04 -2.96 -33.97
N SER A 216 3.03 -3.28 -34.80
CA SER A 216 2.88 -3.29 -36.26
C SER A 216 1.91 -4.38 -36.71
N ARG A 217 1.31 -4.23 -37.90
CA ARG A 217 0.41 -5.25 -38.50
C ARG A 217 1.02 -6.66 -38.50
N SER A 218 2.33 -6.77 -38.75
CA SER A 218 3.08 -8.02 -38.68
C SER A 218 3.16 -8.64 -37.28
N GLU A 219 3.43 -7.83 -36.25
CA GLU A 219 3.47 -8.30 -34.84
C GLU A 219 2.07 -8.65 -34.33
N LYS A 220 1.06 -7.83 -34.67
CA LYS A 220 -0.37 -8.16 -34.44
C LYS A 220 -0.73 -9.51 -35.11
N GLY A 221 -0.12 -9.83 -36.25
CA GLY A 221 -0.44 -11.03 -37.02
C GLY A 221 0.27 -12.31 -36.56
N SER A 222 1.48 -12.21 -36.01
CA SER A 222 2.28 -13.35 -35.55
C SER A 222 2.09 -13.71 -34.07
N ASP A 223 1.57 -12.80 -33.25
CA ASP A 223 1.32 -13.04 -31.82
C ASP A 223 0.20 -14.08 -31.61
N PRO A 224 0.50 -15.22 -30.95
CA PRO A 224 -0.46 -16.31 -30.79
C PRO A 224 -1.67 -15.94 -29.91
N ARG A 225 -1.60 -14.89 -29.09
CA ARG A 225 -2.64 -14.57 -28.09
C ARG A 225 -3.98 -14.16 -28.69
N TRP A 226 -3.98 -13.67 -29.94
CA TRP A 226 -5.17 -13.11 -30.59
C TRP A 226 -5.94 -14.13 -31.45
N PHE A 227 -5.23 -14.99 -32.18
CA PHE A 227 -5.83 -15.83 -33.24
C PHE A 227 -5.72 -17.34 -32.97
N SER A 228 -4.59 -17.82 -32.45
CA SER A 228 -4.25 -19.27 -32.50
C SER A 228 -5.16 -20.16 -31.66
N THR A 229 -5.89 -19.60 -30.69
CA THR A 229 -6.78 -20.32 -29.77
C THR A 229 -8.27 -20.17 -30.10
N CYS A 230 -8.61 -19.66 -31.29
CA CYS A 230 -9.97 -19.25 -31.64
C CYS A 230 -10.54 -20.04 -32.82
N ALA A 231 -11.27 -21.11 -32.51
CA ALA A 231 -12.02 -21.90 -33.49
C ALA A 231 -13.22 -21.12 -34.05
N ARG A 232 -13.47 -21.25 -35.36
CA ARG A 232 -14.62 -20.66 -36.03
C ARG A 232 -15.90 -21.35 -35.59
N ARG A 233 -16.90 -20.59 -35.16
CA ARG A 233 -18.21 -21.13 -34.73
C ARG A 233 -18.94 -21.91 -35.86
N THR A 234 -18.67 -21.59 -37.12
CA THR A 234 -19.22 -22.28 -38.30
C THR A 234 -18.44 -23.52 -38.74
N ASN A 235 -17.18 -23.68 -38.32
CA ASN A 235 -16.40 -24.90 -38.49
C ASN A 235 -15.33 -24.98 -37.39
N ASN A 236 -15.58 -25.79 -36.37
CA ASN A 236 -14.73 -25.91 -35.19
C ASN A 236 -13.35 -26.55 -35.44
N THR A 237 -13.08 -27.06 -36.65
CA THR A 237 -11.75 -27.56 -37.05
C THR A 237 -10.83 -26.47 -37.62
N LEU A 238 -11.36 -25.28 -37.93
CA LEU A 238 -10.60 -24.16 -38.47
C LEU A 238 -10.55 -23.00 -37.47
N ASN A 239 -9.34 -22.54 -37.14
CA ASN A 239 -9.16 -21.32 -36.35
C ASN A 239 -9.18 -20.07 -37.22
N TYR A 240 -9.40 -18.92 -36.61
CA TYR A 240 -9.14 -17.62 -37.22
C TYR A 240 -7.63 -17.38 -37.39
N THR A 241 -7.30 -16.55 -38.37
CA THR A 241 -5.95 -16.13 -38.76
C THR A 241 -5.89 -14.62 -38.91
N ALA A 242 -4.69 -14.06 -38.91
CA ALA A 242 -4.47 -12.62 -39.12
C ALA A 242 -4.96 -12.12 -40.50
N ALA A 243 -5.03 -13.01 -41.50
CA ALA A 243 -5.45 -12.67 -42.86
C ALA A 243 -6.98 -12.71 -43.05
N ASP A 244 -7.74 -13.19 -42.07
CA ASP A 244 -9.19 -13.34 -42.19
C ASP A 244 -9.91 -11.99 -42.20
N THR A 245 -10.83 -11.82 -43.15
CA THR A 245 -11.70 -10.67 -43.27
C THR A 245 -12.90 -10.75 -42.34
N ILE A 246 -13.32 -9.62 -41.76
CA ILE A 246 -14.49 -9.52 -40.89
C ILE A 246 -15.77 -9.71 -41.71
N THR A 247 -16.57 -10.72 -41.37
CA THR A 247 -17.85 -10.98 -42.05
C THR A 247 -18.94 -10.09 -41.47
N MET A 248 -19.24 -8.98 -42.13
CA MET A 248 -20.33 -8.09 -41.79
C MET A 248 -21.11 -7.74 -43.07
N ARG A 249 -22.35 -8.25 -43.20
CA ARG A 249 -23.11 -8.23 -44.46
C ARG A 249 -24.62 -8.19 -44.28
N GLY A 250 -25.36 -7.68 -45.27
CA GLY A 250 -26.83 -7.67 -45.25
C GLY A 250 -27.45 -9.04 -45.58
N TYR A 251 -28.79 -9.17 -45.49
CA TYR A 251 -29.49 -10.41 -45.91
C TYR A 251 -29.45 -10.62 -47.44
N ASP A 252 -29.05 -9.60 -48.21
CA ASP A 252 -28.63 -9.67 -49.61
C ASP A 252 -27.22 -10.29 -49.77
N VAL A 253 -26.64 -10.81 -48.68
CA VAL A 253 -25.29 -11.37 -48.50
C VAL A 253 -24.13 -10.46 -48.92
N LYS A 254 -24.40 -9.20 -49.25
CA LYS A 254 -23.42 -8.18 -49.62
C LYS A 254 -22.69 -7.66 -48.39
N SER A 255 -21.36 -7.68 -48.44
CA SER A 255 -20.50 -7.06 -47.43
C SER A 255 -20.85 -5.59 -47.23
N VAL A 256 -20.67 -5.05 -46.01
CA VAL A 256 -20.71 -3.61 -45.77
C VAL A 256 -19.67 -2.82 -46.57
N GLN A 257 -18.70 -3.50 -47.19
CA GLN A 257 -17.70 -2.93 -48.10
C GLN A 257 -17.97 -3.18 -49.60
N ASP A 258 -19.09 -3.81 -49.97
CA ASP A 258 -19.55 -3.85 -51.36
C ASP A 258 -20.04 -2.43 -51.76
N PRO A 259 -19.52 -1.81 -52.84
CA PRO A 259 -19.94 -0.47 -53.28
C PRO A 259 -21.45 -0.29 -53.52
N SER A 260 -22.18 -1.39 -53.73
CA SER A 260 -23.63 -1.40 -53.92
C SER A 260 -24.43 -1.65 -52.64
N HIS A 261 -23.80 -1.85 -51.49
CA HIS A 261 -24.46 -1.99 -50.19
C HIS A 261 -24.63 -0.62 -49.50
N LEU A 262 -25.82 -0.36 -48.93
CA LEU A 262 -26.20 0.97 -48.42
C LEU A 262 -25.33 1.50 -47.26
N LEU A 263 -24.55 0.65 -46.56
CA LEU A 263 -23.60 1.10 -45.53
C LEU A 263 -22.20 1.43 -46.08
N TYR A 264 -21.91 1.14 -47.35
CA TYR A 264 -20.60 1.33 -47.97
C TYR A 264 -19.94 2.68 -47.68
N PRO A 265 -20.62 3.84 -47.77
CA PRO A 265 -20.00 5.15 -47.52
C PRO A 265 -19.34 5.30 -46.14
N PHE A 266 -19.73 4.48 -45.16
CA PHE A 266 -19.25 4.55 -43.77
C PHE A 266 -18.19 3.48 -43.43
N PHE A 267 -18.04 2.46 -44.27
CA PHE A 267 -17.13 1.32 -44.08
C PHE A 267 -16.05 1.18 -45.18
N LYS A 268 -16.19 1.89 -46.31
CA LYS A 268 -15.26 1.84 -47.46
C LYS A 268 -13.81 2.23 -47.14
N ASP A 269 -13.63 3.11 -46.17
CA ASP A 269 -12.32 3.65 -45.76
C ASP A 269 -11.77 2.95 -44.50
N LEU A 270 -12.53 2.00 -43.93
CA LEU A 270 -12.11 1.21 -42.78
C LEU A 270 -11.34 -0.05 -43.24
N PRO A 271 -10.34 -0.52 -42.47
CA PRO A 271 -9.70 -1.81 -42.74
C PRO A 271 -10.70 -2.97 -42.59
N ASN A 272 -10.34 -4.15 -43.11
CA ASN A 272 -11.29 -5.27 -43.18
C ASN A 272 -10.77 -6.62 -42.68
N GLN A 273 -9.49 -6.72 -42.30
CA GLN A 273 -8.93 -7.93 -41.67
C GLN A 273 -8.92 -7.79 -40.15
N TYR A 274 -9.17 -8.89 -39.43
CA TYR A 274 -9.19 -8.88 -37.97
C TYR A 274 -7.87 -8.40 -37.33
N VAL A 275 -6.72 -8.60 -38.01
CA VAL A 275 -5.40 -8.11 -37.56
C VAL A 275 -5.34 -6.60 -37.37
N ASP A 276 -6.08 -5.82 -38.15
CA ASP A 276 -6.04 -4.35 -38.04
C ASP A 276 -6.72 -3.88 -36.76
N TYR A 277 -7.83 -4.52 -36.39
CA TYR A 277 -8.68 -4.16 -35.26
C TYR A 277 -8.14 -4.56 -33.88
N VAL A 278 -6.99 -5.23 -33.80
CA VAL A 278 -6.37 -5.63 -32.52
C VAL A 278 -6.01 -4.43 -31.64
N ASP A 279 -5.57 -3.30 -32.21
CA ASP A 279 -5.25 -2.07 -31.45
C ASP A 279 -5.99 -0.85 -32.02
N ALA A 280 -6.85 -0.23 -31.21
CA ALA A 280 -7.57 1.00 -31.56
C ALA A 280 -6.66 2.20 -31.85
N LYS A 281 -5.40 2.16 -31.40
CA LYS A 281 -4.40 3.22 -31.65
C LYS A 281 -3.72 3.14 -33.03
N ASP A 282 -3.99 2.08 -33.80
CA ASP A 282 -3.39 1.86 -35.13
C ASP A 282 -4.45 1.42 -36.15
N LEU A 283 -5.36 2.37 -36.44
CA LEU A 283 -6.41 2.30 -37.46
C LEU A 283 -6.31 3.50 -38.44
N GLY A 284 -5.10 4.04 -38.62
CA GLY A 284 -4.84 5.21 -39.45
C GLY A 284 -5.62 6.44 -38.96
N ASN A 285 -6.38 7.08 -39.86
CA ASN A 285 -7.24 8.23 -39.55
C ASN A 285 -8.40 7.90 -38.59
N TYR A 286 -8.69 6.62 -38.37
CA TYR A 286 -9.73 6.13 -37.45
C TYR A 286 -9.15 5.65 -36.11
N SER A 287 -7.90 6.03 -35.78
CA SER A 287 -7.27 5.67 -34.51
C SER A 287 -7.81 6.50 -33.35
N TYR A 288 -8.10 5.87 -32.21
CA TYR A 288 -8.68 6.53 -31.03
C TYR A 288 -8.18 5.94 -29.72
N THR A 289 -8.59 6.56 -28.61
CA THR A 289 -8.28 6.15 -27.24
C THR A 289 -9.37 6.68 -26.29
N TYR A 290 -9.48 6.13 -25.09
CA TYR A 290 -10.56 6.45 -24.15
C TYR A 290 -10.14 7.44 -23.06
N ALA A 291 -11.10 8.25 -22.60
CA ALA A 291 -11.03 8.93 -21.32
C ALA A 291 -11.77 8.09 -20.27
N MET A 292 -11.12 7.70 -19.17
CA MET A 292 -11.64 6.71 -18.23
C MET A 292 -11.41 7.09 -16.77
N SER A 293 -12.26 6.60 -15.87
CA SER A 293 -12.26 6.91 -14.44
C SER A 293 -12.49 5.66 -13.56
N GLY A 294 -12.34 5.82 -12.24
CA GLY A 294 -12.81 4.85 -11.24
C GLY A 294 -12.34 3.42 -11.45
N GLY A 295 -13.29 2.48 -11.45
CA GLY A 295 -13.00 1.06 -11.64
C GLY A 295 -12.32 0.72 -12.97
N LEU A 296 -12.69 1.40 -14.07
CA LEU A 296 -12.10 1.18 -15.39
C LEU A 296 -10.66 1.69 -15.47
N ALA A 297 -10.40 2.90 -14.95
CA ALA A 297 -9.05 3.43 -14.81
C ALA A 297 -8.15 2.47 -14.00
N THR A 298 -8.68 1.92 -12.90
CA THR A 298 -7.96 0.98 -12.03
C THR A 298 -7.65 -0.34 -12.75
N ILE A 299 -8.58 -0.89 -13.52
CA ILE A 299 -8.34 -2.10 -14.34
C ILE A 299 -7.28 -1.81 -15.42
N TYR A 300 -7.39 -0.69 -16.14
CA TYR A 300 -6.42 -0.31 -17.16
C TYR A 300 -5.01 -0.13 -16.57
N GLN A 301 -4.86 0.57 -15.46
CA GLN A 301 -3.56 0.83 -14.83
C GLN A 301 -2.94 -0.46 -14.26
N TYR A 302 -3.65 -1.17 -13.40
CA TYR A 302 -3.09 -2.23 -12.57
C TYR A 302 -3.32 -3.65 -13.08
N CYS A 303 -4.17 -3.84 -14.10
CA CYS A 303 -4.38 -5.13 -14.77
C CYS A 303 -4.71 -6.26 -13.78
N GLY A 304 -3.95 -7.36 -13.78
CA GLY A 304 -4.12 -8.47 -12.84
C GLY A 304 -3.90 -8.12 -11.36
N SER A 305 -3.33 -6.95 -11.06
CA SER A 305 -3.12 -6.44 -9.68
C SER A 305 -4.21 -5.45 -9.23
N SER A 306 -5.21 -5.16 -10.06
CA SER A 306 -6.36 -4.26 -9.75
C SER A 306 -7.11 -4.62 -8.46
N THR A 307 -7.15 -5.89 -8.06
CA THR A 307 -7.80 -6.36 -6.82
C THR A 307 -6.86 -6.42 -5.61
N SER A 308 -5.61 -5.95 -5.72
CA SER A 308 -4.58 -6.07 -4.67
C SER A 308 -4.13 -4.71 -4.12
N LEU A 309 -3.41 -4.70 -2.99
CA LEU A 309 -2.97 -3.48 -2.30
C LEU A 309 -2.28 -2.44 -3.20
N THR A 310 -1.60 -2.84 -4.28
CA THR A 310 -0.96 -1.87 -5.21
C THR A 310 -1.94 -0.93 -5.90
N ALA A 311 -3.21 -1.33 -5.99
CA ALA A 311 -4.31 -0.55 -6.58
C ALA A 311 -5.19 0.14 -5.51
N ALA A 312 -4.83 0.04 -4.23
CA ALA A 312 -5.60 0.61 -3.13
C ALA A 312 -5.51 2.13 -3.06
N SER A 313 -4.35 2.69 -3.41
CA SER A 313 -4.07 4.13 -3.35
C SER A 313 -5.09 4.96 -4.14
N THR A 314 -5.35 6.16 -3.64
CA THR A 314 -6.16 7.17 -4.31
C THR A 314 -5.37 7.84 -5.43
N PHE A 315 -6.07 8.48 -6.36
CA PHE A 315 -5.45 9.18 -7.49
C PHE A 315 -4.92 10.56 -7.02
N ASN A 316 -3.64 10.66 -6.64
CA ASN A 316 -3.03 11.95 -6.32
C ASN A 316 -2.99 12.83 -7.58
N ALA A 317 -3.95 13.75 -7.68
CA ALA A 317 -4.14 14.64 -8.84
C ALA A 317 -3.14 15.81 -8.91
N THR A 318 -1.99 15.69 -8.25
CA THR A 318 -0.95 16.73 -8.14
C THR A 318 0.20 16.59 -9.14
N ASN A 319 0.32 15.46 -9.85
CA ASN A 319 1.23 15.31 -10.99
C ASN A 319 0.45 15.09 -12.29
N GLY A 320 0.05 16.21 -12.92
CA GLY A 320 -0.22 16.22 -14.36
C GLY A 320 1.05 15.87 -15.13
N THR A 321 0.92 15.08 -16.19
CA THR A 321 2.02 14.42 -16.95
C THR A 321 2.79 13.35 -16.16
N THR A 322 2.53 12.08 -16.51
CA THR A 322 3.41 10.95 -16.15
C THR A 322 4.68 11.00 -17.00
N SER A 323 5.77 11.52 -16.45
CA SER A 323 7.08 11.53 -17.12
C SER A 323 7.65 10.10 -17.21
N PHE A 324 7.41 9.41 -18.32
CA PHE A 324 8.12 8.16 -18.62
C PHE A 324 9.58 8.47 -19.00
N LEU A 325 10.51 8.05 -18.13
CA LEU A 325 11.92 7.76 -18.40
C LEU A 325 12.65 8.72 -19.36
N ALA A 326 13.33 9.72 -18.80
CA ALA A 326 14.47 10.37 -19.46
C ALA A 326 15.64 9.37 -19.58
N GLY A 327 15.55 8.43 -20.52
CA GLY A 327 16.45 7.28 -20.61
C GLY A 327 16.23 6.36 -21.82
N ALA A 328 15.64 6.87 -22.90
CA ALA A 328 15.52 6.16 -24.19
C ALA A 328 15.86 7.11 -25.35
N SER A 329 16.56 6.61 -26.36
CA SER A 329 17.02 7.40 -27.50
C SER A 329 15.88 7.84 -28.43
N VAL A 330 16.06 8.98 -29.10
CA VAL A 330 15.03 9.62 -29.92
C VAL A 330 14.67 8.76 -31.14
N ILE A 331 13.47 8.16 -31.11
CA ILE A 331 12.78 7.65 -32.30
C ILE A 331 11.65 8.62 -32.64
N LYS A 332 11.55 9.00 -33.93
CA LYS A 332 10.66 10.08 -34.39
C LYS A 332 9.18 9.77 -34.12
N ALA A 333 8.47 10.76 -33.58
CA ALA A 333 7.08 10.60 -33.17
C ALA A 333 6.10 10.43 -34.35
N ARG A 334 5.24 9.40 -34.27
CA ARG A 334 3.81 9.60 -34.50
C ARG A 334 3.18 10.07 -33.18
N SER A 335 2.19 10.95 -33.24
CA SER A 335 1.49 11.48 -32.06
C SER A 335 0.87 10.34 -31.24
N GLN A 336 1.38 10.10 -30.03
CA GLN A 336 1.03 8.92 -29.24
C GLN A 336 -0.35 9.10 -28.58
N LEU A 337 -1.32 8.27 -28.98
CA LEU A 337 -2.71 8.32 -28.49
C LEU A 337 -2.85 7.73 -27.07
N CYS A 338 -2.36 8.47 -26.08
CA CYS A 338 -2.46 8.12 -24.67
C CYS A 338 -3.90 8.33 -24.13
N PRO A 339 -4.46 7.38 -23.35
CA PRO A 339 -5.77 7.54 -22.75
C PRO A 339 -5.76 8.61 -21.65
N ILE A 340 -6.89 9.29 -21.47
CA ILE A 340 -7.06 10.31 -20.42
C ILE A 340 -7.57 9.63 -19.15
N ILE A 341 -6.71 9.41 -18.16
CA ILE A 341 -7.11 8.82 -16.88
C ILE A 341 -7.57 9.93 -15.92
N LYS A 342 -8.70 9.71 -15.25
CA LYS A 342 -9.29 10.61 -14.25
C LYS A 342 -9.54 9.88 -12.91
N PRO A 343 -9.59 10.59 -11.78
CA PRO A 343 -10.10 10.02 -10.53
C PRO A 343 -11.53 9.48 -10.68
N GLY A 344 -11.88 8.49 -9.88
CA GLY A 344 -13.26 8.00 -9.74
C GLY A 344 -14.10 8.85 -8.79
N THR A 345 -15.37 8.47 -8.64
CA THR A 345 -16.23 8.99 -7.56
C THR A 345 -15.86 8.37 -6.21
N ALA A 346 -16.39 8.93 -5.12
CA ALA A 346 -16.29 8.32 -3.79
C ALA A 346 -16.92 6.91 -3.74
N ASP A 347 -17.96 6.65 -4.55
CA ASP A 347 -18.58 5.32 -4.66
C ASP A 347 -17.64 4.32 -5.35
N ASP A 348 -17.01 4.71 -6.46
CA ASP A 348 -16.00 3.88 -7.16
C ASP A 348 -14.89 3.47 -6.20
N ASP A 349 -14.35 4.44 -5.47
CA ASP A 349 -13.20 4.23 -4.60
C ASP A 349 -13.57 3.43 -3.34
N THR A 350 -14.76 3.64 -2.77
CA THR A 350 -15.31 2.81 -1.68
C THR A 350 -15.44 1.35 -2.10
N VAL A 351 -16.02 1.08 -3.27
CA VAL A 351 -16.23 -0.28 -3.78
C VAL A 351 -14.91 -0.93 -4.24
N LYS A 352 -13.96 -0.14 -4.74
CA LYS A 352 -12.57 -0.56 -5.01
C LYS A 352 -11.88 -1.00 -3.71
N ARG A 353 -11.82 -0.14 -2.68
CA ARG A 353 -11.19 -0.43 -1.39
C ARG A 353 -11.85 -1.63 -0.68
N TRP A 354 -13.18 -1.76 -0.73
CA TRP A 354 -13.92 -2.94 -0.24
C TRP A 354 -13.52 -4.24 -0.96
N SER A 355 -13.46 -4.22 -2.29
CA SER A 355 -13.09 -5.38 -3.10
C SER A 355 -11.66 -5.84 -2.80
N ILE A 356 -10.73 -4.89 -2.68
CA ILE A 356 -9.33 -5.15 -2.31
C ILE A 356 -9.26 -5.74 -0.89
N ALA A 357 -10.00 -5.20 0.08
CA ALA A 357 -10.01 -5.72 1.44
C ALA A 357 -10.53 -7.17 1.53
N LEU A 358 -11.58 -7.52 0.78
CA LEU A 358 -12.08 -8.90 0.69
C LEU A 358 -11.07 -9.84 0.01
N PHE A 359 -10.46 -9.41 -1.10
CA PHE A 359 -9.41 -10.19 -1.78
C PHE A 359 -8.21 -10.44 -0.87
N GLU A 360 -7.66 -9.40 -0.22
CA GLU A 360 -6.48 -9.55 0.61
C GLU A 360 -6.76 -10.30 1.91
N SER A 361 -7.97 -10.20 2.47
CA SER A 361 -8.39 -11.06 3.59
C SER A 361 -8.43 -12.54 3.18
N ALA A 362 -8.92 -12.87 1.97
CA ALA A 362 -8.80 -14.23 1.44
C ALA A 362 -7.33 -14.64 1.23
N ARG A 363 -6.47 -13.72 0.75
CA ARG A 363 -5.03 -13.97 0.58
C ARG A 363 -4.33 -14.21 1.92
N ILE A 364 -4.65 -13.48 2.99
CA ILE A 364 -4.09 -13.71 4.34
C ILE A 364 -4.40 -15.14 4.79
N VAL A 365 -5.65 -15.57 4.67
CA VAL A 365 -6.18 -16.86 5.18
C VAL A 365 -5.63 -18.09 4.45
N GLY A 366 -5.04 -17.91 3.26
CA GLY A 366 -4.29 -18.97 2.56
C GLY A 366 -4.73 -19.24 1.11
N TYR A 367 -5.80 -18.60 0.64
CA TYR A 367 -6.29 -18.82 -0.72
C TYR A 367 -5.27 -18.36 -1.78
N SER A 368 -5.16 -19.13 -2.88
CA SER A 368 -4.36 -18.76 -4.06
C SER A 368 -4.87 -17.47 -4.71
N LYS A 369 -4.11 -16.86 -5.65
CA LYS A 369 -4.58 -15.63 -6.34
C LYS A 369 -5.93 -15.85 -7.06
N SER A 370 -6.18 -17.03 -7.65
CA SER A 370 -7.46 -17.37 -8.27
C SER A 370 -8.56 -17.63 -7.24
N ALA A 371 -8.29 -18.45 -6.22
CA ALA A 371 -9.29 -18.77 -5.20
C ALA A 371 -9.65 -17.55 -4.34
N ALA A 372 -8.72 -16.62 -4.10
CA ALA A 372 -8.99 -15.36 -3.40
C ALA A 372 -9.91 -14.43 -4.20
N ARG A 373 -9.80 -14.41 -5.54
CA ARG A 373 -10.74 -13.69 -6.42
C ARG A 373 -12.14 -14.32 -6.42
N GLU A 374 -12.24 -15.65 -6.36
CA GLU A 374 -13.52 -16.35 -6.24
C GLU A 374 -14.15 -16.15 -4.84
N GLN A 375 -13.36 -16.13 -3.77
CA GLN A 375 -13.80 -15.81 -2.41
C GLN A 375 -14.29 -14.36 -2.28
N MET A 376 -13.56 -13.39 -2.85
CA MET A 376 -14.00 -12.00 -2.98
C MET A 376 -15.33 -11.90 -3.74
N GLU A 377 -15.43 -12.54 -4.91
CA GLU A 377 -16.65 -12.50 -5.73
C GLU A 377 -17.84 -13.13 -4.99
N MET A 378 -17.66 -14.28 -4.32
CA MET A 378 -18.72 -14.91 -3.51
C MET A 378 -19.24 -13.99 -2.39
N ALA A 379 -18.37 -13.28 -1.68
CA ALA A 379 -18.79 -12.32 -0.65
C ALA A 379 -19.59 -11.15 -1.25
N ILE A 380 -19.19 -10.65 -2.43
CA ILE A 380 -19.87 -9.54 -3.12
C ILE A 380 -21.21 -9.99 -3.72
N CYS A 381 -21.28 -11.19 -4.31
CA CYS A 381 -22.54 -11.79 -4.75
C CYS A 381 -23.50 -11.99 -3.55
N GLN A 382 -23.01 -12.45 -2.40
CA GLN A 382 -23.84 -12.63 -1.19
C GLN A 382 -24.30 -11.30 -0.60
N TYR A 383 -23.50 -10.23 -0.67
CA TYR A 383 -23.98 -8.89 -0.35
C TYR A 383 -25.10 -8.44 -1.31
N GLN A 384 -25.00 -8.76 -2.60
CA GLN A 384 -26.09 -8.47 -3.55
C GLN A 384 -27.38 -9.24 -3.20
N GLU A 385 -27.27 -10.51 -2.84
CA GLU A 385 -28.39 -11.38 -2.44
C GLU A 385 -29.06 -10.92 -1.13
N ASP A 386 -28.25 -10.57 -0.12
CA ASP A 386 -28.69 -10.16 1.21
C ASP A 386 -29.28 -8.73 1.20
N CYS A 387 -28.63 -7.78 0.52
CA CYS A 387 -28.86 -6.33 0.70
C CYS A 387 -29.35 -5.57 -0.54
N LEU A 388 -29.17 -6.11 -1.75
CA LEU A 388 -29.43 -5.39 -3.02
C LEU A 388 -30.62 -5.96 -3.82
N GLY A 389 -31.48 -6.74 -3.18
CA GLY A 389 -32.73 -7.24 -3.76
C GLY A 389 -32.65 -8.64 -4.39
N GLY A 390 -31.50 -9.30 -4.32
CA GLY A 390 -31.30 -10.63 -4.89
C GLY A 390 -30.31 -10.63 -6.08
N VAL A 391 -29.81 -11.81 -6.43
CA VAL A 391 -29.12 -12.06 -7.69
C VAL A 391 -30.09 -12.70 -8.69
N PRO A 392 -30.55 -11.98 -9.73
CA PRO A 392 -31.45 -12.55 -10.73
C PRO A 392 -30.73 -13.50 -11.69
N ASP A 393 -31.48 -14.43 -12.26
CA ASP A 393 -31.05 -15.37 -13.30
C ASP A 393 -31.46 -14.89 -14.70
N TYR A 394 -30.89 -15.51 -15.75
CA TYR A 394 -31.34 -15.28 -17.12
C TYR A 394 -32.76 -15.84 -17.34
N THR A 395 -33.64 -15.05 -17.95
CA THR A 395 -34.96 -15.52 -18.38
C THR A 395 -34.83 -16.57 -19.50
N ASN A 396 -35.78 -17.49 -19.61
CA ASN A 396 -35.78 -18.51 -20.66
C ASN A 396 -35.76 -17.85 -22.07
N LEU A 397 -36.51 -16.77 -22.26
CA LEU A 397 -36.49 -15.97 -23.49
C LEU A 397 -35.07 -15.47 -23.83
N PHE A 398 -34.35 -14.94 -22.84
CA PHE A 398 -32.98 -14.46 -23.06
C PHE A 398 -32.02 -15.61 -23.43
N ARG A 399 -32.11 -16.76 -22.74
CA ARG A 399 -31.29 -17.94 -23.05
C ARG A 399 -31.55 -18.46 -24.46
N THR A 400 -32.80 -18.55 -24.88
CA THR A 400 -33.18 -18.96 -26.25
C THR A 400 -32.65 -17.98 -27.29
N ASN A 401 -32.81 -16.67 -27.06
CA ASN A 401 -32.44 -15.64 -28.03
C ASN A 401 -30.92 -15.44 -28.19
N PHE A 402 -30.14 -15.58 -27.11
CA PHE A 402 -28.68 -15.43 -27.12
C PHE A 402 -27.93 -16.77 -27.17
N GLY A 403 -28.62 -17.91 -27.09
CA GLY A 403 -28.03 -19.25 -27.06
C GLY A 403 -27.10 -19.46 -25.85
N VAL A 404 -27.65 -19.25 -24.64
CA VAL A 404 -26.90 -19.29 -23.38
C VAL A 404 -27.45 -20.38 -22.46
N ASP A 405 -26.78 -21.53 -22.41
CA ASP A 405 -27.22 -22.68 -21.59
C ASP A 405 -26.93 -22.49 -20.09
N GLY A 406 -25.99 -21.60 -19.75
CA GLY A 406 -25.56 -21.31 -18.38
C GLY A 406 -26.32 -20.18 -17.68
N HIS A 407 -25.98 -19.95 -16.41
CA HIS A 407 -26.52 -18.86 -15.58
C HIS A 407 -25.51 -17.70 -15.45
N PRO A 408 -25.92 -16.50 -14.97
CA PRO A 408 -24.98 -15.45 -14.58
C PRO A 408 -24.00 -15.91 -13.50
N ARG A 409 -22.73 -15.48 -13.57
CA ARG A 409 -21.65 -15.92 -12.65
C ARG A 409 -22.02 -15.81 -11.17
N CYS A 410 -22.56 -14.67 -10.73
CA CYS A 410 -23.00 -14.53 -9.34
C CYS A 410 -24.22 -15.42 -9.00
N TYR A 411 -25.12 -15.71 -9.93
CA TYR A 411 -26.26 -16.60 -9.65
C TYR A 411 -25.76 -18.01 -9.35
N THR A 412 -24.85 -18.54 -10.18
CA THR A 412 -24.18 -19.82 -9.96
C THR A 412 -23.46 -19.86 -8.61
N LEU A 413 -22.72 -18.80 -8.25
CA LEU A 413 -22.07 -18.71 -6.94
C LEU A 413 -23.07 -18.70 -5.77
N ILE A 414 -24.18 -17.96 -5.89
CA ILE A 414 -25.26 -17.97 -4.88
C ILE A 414 -25.91 -19.35 -4.75
N GLN A 415 -26.12 -20.10 -5.84
CA GLN A 415 -26.65 -21.46 -5.73
C GLN A 415 -25.68 -22.39 -4.99
N TYR A 416 -24.38 -22.33 -5.27
CA TYR A 416 -23.37 -23.10 -4.53
C TYR A 416 -23.26 -22.72 -3.04
N LEU A 417 -23.51 -21.45 -2.69
CA LEU A 417 -23.57 -21.00 -1.29
C LEU A 417 -24.88 -21.42 -0.59
N LYS A 418 -25.98 -21.60 -1.34
CA LYS A 418 -27.28 -22.07 -0.83
C LYS A 418 -27.33 -23.60 -0.67
N SER A 419 -26.68 -24.36 -1.55
CA SER A 419 -26.54 -25.82 -1.43
C SER A 419 -25.50 -26.24 -0.40
N GLY A 420 -24.49 -25.39 -0.15
CA GLY A 420 -23.34 -25.70 0.70
C GLY A 420 -22.15 -26.30 -0.05
N ASP A 421 -22.23 -26.46 -1.38
CA ASP A 421 -21.12 -26.90 -2.24
C ASP A 421 -19.90 -25.97 -2.15
N ARG A 422 -20.13 -24.70 -1.79
CA ARG A 422 -19.10 -23.69 -1.53
C ARG A 422 -19.43 -22.91 -0.27
N VAL A 423 -18.38 -22.33 0.33
CA VAL A 423 -18.47 -21.42 1.48
C VAL A 423 -17.59 -20.19 1.27
N ILE A 424 -18.04 -19.04 1.79
CA ILE A 424 -17.20 -17.86 1.95
C ILE A 424 -16.28 -18.10 3.14
N GLY A 425 -15.07 -18.56 2.86
CA GLY A 425 -14.01 -18.77 3.83
C GLY A 425 -13.20 -17.51 4.15
N ILE A 426 -13.64 -16.32 3.69
CA ILE A 426 -13.17 -15.04 4.22
C ILE A 426 -13.79 -14.88 5.63
N PRO A 427 -12.99 -14.93 6.70
CA PRO A 427 -13.50 -14.78 8.06
C PRO A 427 -13.96 -13.35 8.30
N LYS A 428 -15.02 -13.16 9.09
CA LYS A 428 -15.64 -11.84 9.37
C LYS A 428 -16.00 -11.02 8.11
N TRP A 429 -16.19 -11.64 6.93
CA TRP A 429 -16.45 -10.92 5.67
C TRP A 429 -17.66 -9.97 5.72
N LYS A 430 -18.68 -10.28 6.53
CA LYS A 430 -19.82 -9.38 6.77
C LYS A 430 -19.41 -8.12 7.54
N GLU A 431 -18.55 -8.23 8.57
CA GLU A 431 -18.01 -7.07 9.30
C GLU A 431 -17.09 -6.23 8.41
N ILE A 432 -16.22 -6.86 7.61
CA ILE A 432 -15.40 -6.19 6.59
C ILE A 432 -16.31 -5.40 5.65
N THR A 433 -17.41 -6.02 5.19
CA THR A 433 -18.37 -5.38 4.29
C THR A 433 -19.10 -4.21 4.95
N THR A 434 -19.59 -4.36 6.19
CA THR A 434 -20.22 -3.27 6.94
C THR A 434 -19.28 -2.09 7.19
N ARG A 435 -17.96 -2.31 7.30
CA ARG A 435 -16.97 -1.23 7.48
C ARG A 435 -16.88 -0.31 6.25
N PHE A 436 -17.05 -0.84 5.03
CA PHE A 436 -17.04 -0.02 3.80
C PHE A 436 -18.44 0.39 3.34
N LEU A 437 -19.47 -0.40 3.68
CA LEU A 437 -20.85 -0.21 3.23
C LEU A 437 -21.82 -0.17 4.44
N PRO A 438 -21.69 0.81 5.36
CA PRO A 438 -22.38 0.80 6.65
C PRO A 438 -23.90 1.03 6.59
N SER A 439 -24.44 1.48 5.46
CA SER A 439 -25.77 2.11 5.39
C SER A 439 -26.71 1.53 4.32
N ARG A 440 -27.25 0.32 4.53
CA ARG A 440 -28.43 -0.17 3.78
C ARG A 440 -29.46 -0.89 4.70
N PRO A 441 -30.61 -0.26 5.05
CA PRO A 441 -31.63 -0.84 5.92
C PRO A 441 -32.48 -1.97 5.28
N ARG A 442 -32.02 -2.55 4.16
CA ARG A 442 -32.67 -3.68 3.47
C ARG A 442 -31.88 -4.99 3.55
N CYS A 443 -30.73 -5.02 4.22
CA CYS A 443 -29.96 -6.24 4.42
C CYS A 443 -30.78 -7.28 5.21
N LYS A 444 -31.12 -8.40 4.56
CA LYS A 444 -31.78 -9.54 5.20
C LYS A 444 -30.86 -10.13 6.26
N THR A 445 -31.15 -9.89 7.54
CA THR A 445 -30.42 -10.48 8.67
C THR A 445 -30.77 -11.97 8.81
N GLY A 446 -30.20 -12.80 7.94
CA GLY A 446 -30.44 -14.24 7.92
C GLY A 446 -29.97 -14.91 9.22
N LYS A 447 -30.88 -15.60 9.90
CA LYS A 447 -30.53 -16.60 10.91
C LYS A 447 -29.63 -17.66 10.27
N MET A 448 -28.64 -18.17 11.01
CA MET A 448 -27.92 -19.36 10.57
C MET A 448 -28.88 -20.54 10.41
N PRO A 449 -28.67 -21.45 9.43
CA PRO A 449 -29.21 -22.80 9.56
C PRO A 449 -28.69 -23.45 10.85
N PRO A 450 -29.47 -24.32 11.51
CA PRO A 450 -29.00 -25.01 12.72
C PRO A 450 -27.74 -25.83 12.41
N LYS A 451 -26.89 -26.01 13.42
CA LYS A 451 -25.70 -26.87 13.32
C LYS A 451 -26.13 -28.27 12.88
N PRO A 452 -25.40 -28.94 11.96
CA PRO A 452 -25.54 -30.39 11.79
C PRO A 452 -25.26 -31.08 13.11
N GLU A 453 -26.17 -31.93 13.57
CA GLU A 453 -25.97 -32.72 14.78
C GLU A 453 -24.84 -33.74 14.55
N THR A 454 -24.01 -33.96 15.57
CA THR A 454 -22.78 -34.74 15.48
C THR A 454 -23.05 -36.25 15.51
N ASN A 455 -23.69 -36.78 14.47
CA ASN A 455 -23.80 -38.22 14.25
C ASN A 455 -22.45 -38.78 13.78
N ALA A 456 -21.74 -39.45 14.70
CA ALA A 456 -20.41 -40.01 14.50
C ALA A 456 -20.44 -41.26 13.60
N LEU A 457 -20.44 -41.06 12.28
CA LEU A 457 -20.33 -42.14 11.30
C LEU A 457 -18.88 -42.61 11.13
N LYS A 458 -18.65 -43.87 11.51
CA LYS A 458 -17.35 -44.56 11.44
C LYS A 458 -16.90 -44.71 9.97
N TYR A 459 -15.63 -44.39 9.70
CA TYR A 459 -15.00 -44.70 8.40
C TYR A 459 -15.09 -46.20 8.10
N LYS A 460 -15.67 -46.56 6.96
CA LYS A 460 -15.38 -47.81 6.25
C LYS A 460 -14.68 -47.48 4.92
N LYS A 461 -13.86 -48.42 4.44
CA LYS A 461 -13.06 -48.27 3.21
C LYS A 461 -13.94 -48.07 1.97
N ALA A 462 -13.39 -47.37 0.98
CA ALA A 462 -13.98 -47.27 -0.34
C ALA A 462 -13.91 -48.60 -1.11
N THR A 463 -14.91 -48.83 -1.96
CA THR A 463 -14.90 -49.83 -3.03
C THR A 463 -15.51 -49.17 -4.28
N THR A 464 -14.96 -49.45 -5.46
CA THR A 464 -15.47 -49.03 -6.77
C THR A 464 -16.75 -49.76 -7.17
N VAL A 465 -17.59 -49.14 -8.03
CA VAL A 465 -18.30 -49.75 -9.19
C VAL A 465 -19.18 -48.68 -9.92
N SER A 466 -19.67 -49.04 -11.11
CA SER A 466 -20.22 -48.25 -12.23
C SER A 466 -21.72 -47.87 -12.22
N PHE A 467 -22.11 -46.97 -13.16
CA PHE A 467 -23.37 -46.83 -13.96
C PHE A 467 -24.72 -47.41 -13.40
N ASN A 468 -25.90 -46.80 -13.59
CA ASN A 468 -26.41 -46.25 -14.86
C ASN A 468 -27.68 -45.33 -14.76
N THR A 469 -27.99 -44.65 -15.88
CA THR A 469 -29.23 -44.00 -16.39
C THR A 469 -30.60 -43.95 -15.66
N SER A 470 -31.38 -42.88 -16.03
CA SER A 470 -32.87 -42.82 -16.18
C SER A 470 -33.74 -42.49 -14.93
N VAL A 471 -34.98 -41.93 -14.98
CA VAL A 471 -35.79 -41.29 -16.05
C VAL A 471 -36.99 -40.45 -15.50
N LEU A 472 -37.39 -39.39 -16.24
CA LEU A 472 -38.72 -38.70 -16.36
C LEU A 472 -39.69 -38.35 -15.17
N SER A 473 -40.06 -37.05 -15.11
CA SER A 473 -41.43 -36.50 -15.33
C SER A 473 -42.42 -36.13 -14.20
N THR A 474 -42.96 -34.89 -14.32
CA THR A 474 -44.32 -34.40 -13.92
C THR A 474 -44.70 -34.36 -12.43
N THR A 475 -45.66 -33.54 -11.93
CA THR A 475 -46.84 -32.90 -12.57
C THR A 475 -47.17 -31.51 -12.00
N LEU A 476 -48.00 -30.73 -12.72
CA LEU A 476 -48.55 -29.42 -12.29
C LEU A 476 -49.59 -29.53 -11.15
N LYS A 477 -49.89 -28.39 -10.50
CA LYS A 477 -51.27 -27.96 -10.23
C LYS A 477 -51.40 -26.42 -10.24
N ARG A 478 -52.64 -25.92 -10.37
CA ARG A 478 -53.00 -24.49 -10.63
C ARG A 478 -53.81 -23.87 -9.46
N ASN A 479 -54.21 -22.61 -9.66
CA ASN A 479 -55.38 -21.90 -9.10
C ASN A 479 -55.18 -21.23 -7.72
N ALA A 480 -55.93 -20.18 -7.33
CA ALA A 480 -56.65 -19.10 -8.06
C ALA A 480 -57.21 -18.07 -7.02
N GLY A 481 -57.67 -16.88 -7.47
CA GLY A 481 -58.36 -15.87 -6.64
C GLY A 481 -57.65 -14.50 -6.70
N LEU A 482 -58.27 -13.34 -6.99
CA LEU A 482 -59.52 -12.69 -6.48
C LEU A 482 -59.29 -12.04 -5.09
N GLU A 483 -59.68 -10.77 -4.81
CA GLU A 483 -60.34 -9.75 -5.65
C GLU A 483 -60.09 -8.28 -5.19
N ASN A 484 -60.79 -7.33 -5.81
CA ASN A 484 -60.76 -5.87 -5.67
C ASN A 484 -60.86 -5.29 -4.24
N SER A 485 -60.29 -4.09 -4.04
CA SER A 485 -61.11 -2.89 -3.70
C SER A 485 -60.32 -1.57 -3.64
N SER A 486 -61.03 -0.48 -3.87
CA SER A 486 -60.68 0.95 -3.68
C SER A 486 -62.03 1.70 -3.58
N PRO A 487 -62.20 2.84 -2.87
CA PRO A 487 -61.81 4.13 -3.48
C PRO A 487 -61.61 5.39 -2.57
N ARG A 488 -61.02 6.44 -3.19
CA ARG A 488 -61.42 7.89 -3.16
C ARG A 488 -61.14 8.85 -1.96
N VAL A 489 -60.96 10.14 -2.36
CA VAL A 489 -61.23 11.42 -1.64
C VAL A 489 -60.28 11.72 -0.45
N ALA A 490 -59.71 12.91 -0.21
CA ALA A 490 -59.68 14.28 -0.80
C ALA A 490 -58.47 15.07 -0.22
N SER A 491 -58.23 16.37 -0.41
CA SER A 491 -58.18 17.30 -1.59
C SER A 491 -57.68 18.70 -1.09
N ASN A 492 -57.42 19.67 -1.99
CA ASN A 492 -57.13 21.11 -1.70
C ASN A 492 -55.79 21.40 -0.97
N ASP A 493 -55.12 22.56 -1.02
CA ASP A 493 -55.07 23.80 -1.86
C ASP A 493 -53.75 24.54 -1.41
N LEU A 494 -53.07 25.52 -2.03
CA LEU A 494 -53.02 26.29 -3.29
C LEU A 494 -51.77 27.23 -3.18
N CYS A 495 -51.59 28.21 -4.09
CA CYS A 495 -50.52 29.24 -4.15
C CYS A 495 -49.13 28.70 -4.56
N GLU A 496 -48.57 28.89 -5.76
CA GLU A 496 -48.62 29.94 -6.80
C GLU A 496 -47.67 31.14 -6.60
N GLN A 497 -46.59 31.18 -7.40
CA GLN A 497 -46.08 32.38 -8.10
C GLN A 497 -45.03 31.98 -9.16
N SER A 498 -44.71 32.89 -10.11
CA SER A 498 -44.15 32.55 -11.43
C SER A 498 -43.07 33.56 -11.94
N PRO A 499 -42.65 33.65 -13.24
CA PRO A 499 -41.27 33.26 -13.57
C PRO A 499 -40.43 34.28 -14.39
N ARG A 500 -39.09 34.12 -14.36
CA ARG A 500 -38.14 34.69 -15.35
C ARG A 500 -37.02 33.66 -15.59
N ARG A 501 -36.72 33.12 -16.79
CA ARG A 501 -36.74 33.55 -18.21
C ARG A 501 -35.53 34.39 -18.62
N TRP A 502 -34.59 33.77 -19.34
CA TRP A 502 -33.62 34.41 -20.24
C TRP A 502 -33.36 33.49 -21.46
N THR A 503 -32.97 34.08 -22.60
CA THR A 503 -32.87 33.41 -23.91
C THR A 503 -31.67 33.92 -24.72
N CYS A 504 -31.16 33.11 -25.66
CA CYS A 504 -30.05 33.46 -26.56
C CYS A 504 -30.38 34.61 -27.55
N GLY A 505 -29.36 35.35 -28.02
CA GLY A 505 -29.51 36.21 -29.21
C GLY A 505 -28.41 37.24 -29.53
N GLN A 506 -27.37 36.83 -30.27
CA GLN A 506 -26.56 37.57 -31.28
C GLN A 506 -26.30 39.10 -31.17
N ARG A 507 -25.05 39.55 -31.40
CA ARG A 507 -24.56 40.09 -32.72
C ARG A 507 -23.07 40.50 -32.74
N LEU A 508 -22.52 40.57 -33.96
CA LEU A 508 -21.19 41.07 -34.40
C LEU A 508 -21.33 42.55 -34.92
N PRO A 509 -20.30 43.35 -35.34
CA PRO A 509 -19.15 42.92 -36.17
C PRO A 509 -17.82 43.76 -36.32
N PHE A 510 -16.90 43.18 -37.14
CA PHE A 510 -15.96 43.78 -38.13
C PHE A 510 -14.60 44.46 -37.80
N LYS A 511 -13.52 43.89 -38.42
CA LYS A 511 -12.33 44.46 -39.15
C LYS A 511 -11.52 45.62 -38.50
N LYS A 512 -10.17 45.66 -38.52
CA LYS A 512 -9.16 45.57 -39.63
C LYS A 512 -7.74 45.30 -39.00
N ILE A 513 -6.55 45.25 -39.62
CA ILE A 513 -6.08 45.45 -41.02
C ILE A 513 -5.00 44.45 -41.52
N SER A 514 -3.68 44.64 -41.32
CA SER A 514 -2.60 43.97 -42.11
C SER A 514 -1.19 43.94 -41.49
N GLN A 515 -0.33 43.10 -42.09
CA GLN A 515 1.16 43.06 -42.09
C GLN A 515 1.80 44.34 -42.75
N PRO A 516 3.14 44.62 -42.72
CA PRO A 516 4.27 43.74 -43.17
C PRO A 516 5.61 43.82 -42.36
N SER A 517 6.78 43.64 -43.00
CA SER A 517 8.01 43.00 -42.44
C SER A 517 9.39 43.61 -42.81
N SER A 518 10.38 43.57 -41.89
CA SER A 518 11.85 43.71 -42.11
C SER A 518 12.67 43.36 -40.82
N THR A 519 13.85 42.69 -40.71
CA THR A 519 14.75 41.86 -41.58
C THR A 519 16.16 42.44 -41.88
N ILE A 520 17.23 41.60 -41.83
CA ILE A 520 18.66 41.79 -42.28
C ILE A 520 19.57 42.70 -41.37
N CYS A 521 20.87 42.44 -41.06
CA CYS A 521 21.75 41.23 -41.10
C CYS A 521 23.16 41.44 -40.45
N MET A 522 23.91 40.32 -40.20
CA MET A 522 25.41 40.17 -40.24
C MET A 522 26.32 40.80 -39.14
N SER A 523 27.55 40.31 -38.82
CA SER A 523 28.19 38.98 -39.00
C SER A 523 29.59 38.78 -38.32
N LYS A 524 29.87 37.54 -37.88
CA LYS A 524 31.18 36.78 -37.88
C LYS A 524 32.30 37.02 -36.82
N GLU A 525 33.14 35.97 -36.74
CA GLU A 525 34.26 35.59 -35.84
C GLU A 525 35.66 36.07 -36.39
N PRO A 526 36.90 35.61 -35.99
CA PRO A 526 37.31 34.50 -35.08
C PRO A 526 38.66 34.55 -34.27
N PHE A 527 38.81 33.57 -33.35
CA PHE A 527 40.01 32.75 -32.97
C PHE A 527 41.34 33.32 -32.35
N HIS A 528 42.09 32.34 -31.77
CA HIS A 528 43.54 32.27 -31.43
C HIS A 528 44.07 32.73 -30.05
N SER A 529 45.30 32.27 -29.71
CA SER A 529 45.81 32.12 -28.32
C SER A 529 47.35 31.95 -28.21
N TRP A 530 47.87 32.05 -26.97
CA TRP A 530 49.19 31.60 -26.42
C TRP A 530 50.51 32.40 -26.65
N ILE A 531 51.42 32.21 -25.66
CA ILE A 531 52.92 32.25 -25.67
C ILE A 531 53.72 33.52 -25.19
N GLU A 532 54.26 33.38 -23.96
CA GLU A 532 55.66 33.55 -23.47
C GLU A 532 56.37 34.89 -23.03
N THR A 533 57.02 34.78 -21.84
CA THR A 533 58.39 35.17 -21.38
C THR A 533 58.90 36.65 -21.41
N ASP A 534 59.86 37.13 -20.59
CA ASP A 534 60.58 36.59 -19.40
C ASP A 534 61.14 37.70 -18.42
N PHE A 535 61.79 37.23 -17.34
CA PHE A 535 62.93 37.81 -16.59
C PHE A 535 62.77 39.03 -15.65
N GLY A 536 62.81 38.73 -14.34
CA GLY A 536 64.01 39.03 -13.55
C GLY A 536 64.08 40.29 -12.67
N LEU A 537 63.84 40.12 -11.36
CA LEU A 537 64.71 40.65 -10.27
C LEU A 537 64.31 40.07 -8.91
N ARG A 538 65.28 39.54 -8.14
CA ARG A 538 65.08 38.98 -6.78
C ARG A 538 66.15 39.51 -5.85
N GLU A 539 65.77 40.09 -4.70
CA GLU A 539 66.41 39.78 -3.40
C GLU A 539 65.70 40.37 -2.16
N MET A 540 65.12 41.58 -2.27
CA MET A 540 64.52 42.33 -1.13
C MET A 540 63.31 41.66 -0.42
N ALA A 541 62.83 40.50 -0.86
CA ALA A 541 61.60 39.88 -0.36
C ALA A 541 61.77 38.94 0.85
N ARG A 542 62.98 38.41 1.11
CA ARG A 542 63.14 37.26 2.03
C ARG A 542 63.08 37.59 3.53
N ILE A 543 63.40 38.82 3.94
CA ILE A 543 63.46 39.20 5.37
C ILE A 543 62.06 39.51 5.94
N ARG A 544 61.16 40.11 5.15
CA ARG A 544 59.81 40.48 5.62
C ARG A 544 58.88 39.28 5.84
N ALA A 545 59.07 38.19 5.10
CA ALA A 545 58.26 36.98 5.25
C ALA A 545 58.48 36.26 6.59
N PHE A 546 59.74 36.22 7.07
CA PHE A 546 60.10 35.42 8.25
C PHE A 546 59.57 36.02 9.57
N VAL A 547 59.59 37.35 9.69
CA VAL A 547 59.08 38.06 10.87
C VAL A 547 57.55 37.94 10.97
N LEU A 548 56.83 38.02 9.84
CA LEU A 548 55.38 37.95 9.84
C LEU A 548 54.87 36.58 10.32
N VAL A 549 55.48 35.48 9.85
CA VAL A 549 55.12 34.12 10.26
C VAL A 549 55.34 33.90 11.76
N LEU A 550 56.46 34.37 12.32
CA LEU A 550 56.77 34.24 13.75
C LEU A 550 55.79 35.01 14.66
N VAL A 551 55.34 36.19 14.25
CA VAL A 551 54.31 36.94 15.02
C VAL A 551 52.95 36.24 14.95
N THR A 552 52.57 35.70 13.79
CA THR A 552 51.30 34.94 13.67
C THR A 552 51.29 33.61 14.42
N THR A 553 52.44 32.95 14.61
CA THR A 553 52.50 31.66 15.34
C THR A 553 52.53 31.84 16.85
N LEU A 554 53.13 32.91 17.40
CA LEU A 554 53.05 33.18 18.84
C LEU A 554 51.65 33.64 19.28
N LEU A 555 50.94 34.42 18.47
CA LEU A 555 49.58 34.88 18.80
C LEU A 555 48.51 33.77 18.76
N MET A 556 48.79 32.64 18.11
CA MET A 556 47.91 31.45 18.12
C MET A 556 48.05 30.60 19.40
N ALA A 557 49.08 30.83 20.24
CA ALA A 557 49.48 29.90 21.29
C ALA A 557 48.85 30.15 22.68
N SER A 558 47.93 31.12 22.83
CA SER A 558 47.48 31.57 24.16
C SER A 558 46.00 32.00 24.24
N SER A 559 45.07 31.20 23.71
CA SER A 559 43.61 31.36 23.96
C SER A 559 42.80 30.06 23.83
N SER A 560 43.26 28.98 24.47
CA SER A 560 42.53 27.69 24.52
C SER A 560 41.32 27.69 25.47
N THR A 561 40.50 28.74 25.44
CA THR A 561 39.21 28.78 26.12
C THR A 561 38.19 27.95 25.34
N THR A 562 37.92 26.73 25.81
CA THR A 562 36.91 25.81 25.25
C THR A 562 35.49 26.32 25.45
N HIS A 563 35.11 27.29 24.63
CA HIS A 563 33.72 27.74 24.51
C HIS A 563 32.87 26.56 24.03
N GLY A 564 32.01 26.03 24.90
CA GLY A 564 30.93 25.13 24.49
C GLY A 564 30.04 25.89 23.50
N GLN A 565 30.20 25.59 22.22
CA GLN A 565 29.67 26.41 21.13
C GLN A 565 28.15 26.28 21.07
N GLN A 566 27.46 27.38 21.34
CA GLN A 566 26.01 27.44 21.13
C GLN A 566 25.67 27.29 19.65
N VAL A 567 24.46 26.81 19.37
CA VAL A 567 23.94 26.57 18.02
C VAL A 567 23.99 27.85 17.19
N GLY A 568 24.93 27.91 16.25
CA GLY A 568 25.30 29.11 15.50
C GLY A 568 26.08 28.80 14.23
N ALA A 569 25.71 27.72 13.53
CA ALA A 569 26.28 27.31 12.25
C ALA A 569 25.19 26.66 11.36
N SER A 570 25.47 26.47 10.07
CA SER A 570 24.49 26.25 8.99
C SER A 570 23.82 24.86 8.92
N CYS A 571 23.65 24.18 10.05
CA CYS A 571 23.04 22.85 10.10
C CYS A 571 21.51 22.88 9.86
N PRO A 572 20.94 21.91 9.11
CA PRO A 572 19.50 21.72 9.03
C PRO A 572 18.85 21.63 10.41
N GLN A 573 17.65 22.21 10.55
CA GLN A 573 16.81 22.12 11.74
C GLN A 573 15.44 21.55 11.35
N PRO A 574 14.87 20.59 12.11
CA PRO A 574 15.44 19.95 13.31
C PRO A 574 16.68 19.09 13.00
N ARG A 575 17.45 18.75 14.05
CA ARG A 575 18.41 17.63 13.99
C ARG A 575 17.62 16.34 13.70
N VAL A 576 18.09 15.46 12.82
CA VAL A 576 17.40 14.20 12.48
C VAL A 576 18.35 13.00 12.65
N ARG A 577 18.05 12.11 13.60
CA ARG A 577 18.78 10.85 13.79
C ARG A 577 18.29 9.77 12.81
N LYS A 578 19.20 9.22 12.02
CA LYS A 578 18.97 8.09 11.09
C LYS A 578 19.36 6.75 11.74
N SER A 579 18.92 5.63 11.16
CA SER A 579 19.58 4.34 11.42
C SER A 579 20.97 4.32 10.78
N TRP A 580 21.87 3.45 11.27
CA TRP A 580 23.18 3.24 10.66
C TRP A 580 23.08 2.79 9.19
N GLU A 581 22.10 1.93 8.91
CA GLU A 581 21.78 1.42 7.59
C GLU A 581 21.19 2.48 6.64
N ALA A 582 20.73 3.62 7.16
CA ALA A 582 20.23 4.76 6.38
C ALA A 582 21.24 5.93 6.30
N LEU A 583 22.44 5.78 6.88
CA LEU A 583 23.57 6.68 6.60
C LEU A 583 24.21 6.33 5.25
N ASP A 584 24.55 7.33 4.45
CA ASP A 584 25.45 7.10 3.32
C ASP A 584 26.91 6.94 3.77
N GLU A 585 27.77 6.44 2.87
CA GLU A 585 29.18 6.16 3.19
C GLU A 585 29.99 7.40 3.60
N SER A 586 29.57 8.60 3.20
CA SER A 586 30.19 9.86 3.66
C SER A 586 29.75 10.21 5.07
N GLU A 587 28.46 10.04 5.40
CA GLU A 587 27.92 10.23 6.75
C GLU A 587 28.52 9.23 7.76
N LYS A 588 28.60 7.94 7.39
CA LYS A 588 29.25 6.90 8.20
C LYS A 588 30.71 7.26 8.47
N LYS A 589 31.46 7.59 7.42
CA LYS A 589 32.88 7.97 7.53
C LYS A 589 33.07 9.16 8.46
N LEU A 590 32.29 10.22 8.28
CA LEU A 590 32.35 11.43 9.09
C LEU A 590 32.07 11.15 10.58
N TYR A 591 31.10 10.28 10.87
CA TYR A 591 30.82 9.85 12.24
C TYR A 591 31.97 9.03 12.85
N LEU A 592 32.56 8.09 12.09
CA LEU A 592 33.70 7.29 12.55
C LEU A 592 34.96 8.16 12.76
N GLU A 593 35.18 9.18 11.95
CA GLU A 593 36.25 10.16 12.12
C GLU A 593 36.05 11.01 13.40
N ALA A 594 34.82 11.46 13.67
CA ALA A 594 34.47 12.17 14.90
C ALA A 594 34.68 11.31 16.17
N VAL A 595 34.19 10.07 16.17
CA VAL A 595 34.40 9.11 17.27
C VAL A 595 35.88 8.79 17.44
N GLY A 596 36.64 8.65 16.34
CA GLY A 596 38.08 8.44 16.38
C GLY A 596 38.84 9.63 16.99
N ALA A 597 38.40 10.87 16.73
CA ALA A 597 38.93 12.06 17.38
C ALA A 597 38.61 12.08 18.89
N ALA A 598 37.39 11.70 19.29
CA ALA A 598 36.98 11.63 20.69
C ALA A 598 37.78 10.61 21.53
N ILE A 599 38.10 9.46 20.94
CA ILE A 599 38.92 8.40 21.57
C ILE A 599 40.39 8.85 21.68
N LYS A 600 40.96 9.45 20.63
CA LYS A 600 42.33 10.00 20.64
C LYS A 600 42.51 11.12 21.66
N SER A 601 41.49 11.98 21.83
CA SER A 601 41.51 13.13 22.73
C SER A 601 41.18 12.80 24.18
N GLY A 602 40.89 11.53 24.51
CA GLY A 602 40.55 11.10 25.87
C GLY A 602 39.12 11.40 26.33
N PHE A 603 38.32 12.12 25.53
CA PHE A 603 36.94 12.48 25.89
C PHE A 603 36.03 11.26 26.01
N HIS A 604 36.09 10.32 25.05
CA HIS A 604 35.27 9.11 25.06
C HIS A 604 35.47 8.28 26.34
N GLN A 605 36.72 8.20 26.83
CA GLN A 605 37.10 7.51 28.05
C GLN A 605 36.46 8.11 29.32
N LYS A 606 36.08 9.39 29.29
CA LYS A 606 35.39 10.08 30.38
C LYS A 606 33.89 9.79 30.43
N PHE A 607 33.24 9.47 29.31
CA PHE A 607 31.83 9.04 29.31
C PHE A 607 31.63 7.69 30.03
N ILE A 608 32.63 6.80 29.96
CA ILE A 608 32.69 5.57 30.77
C ILE A 608 32.60 5.92 32.27
N GLN A 609 33.28 6.98 32.72
CA GLN A 609 33.29 7.36 34.14
C GLN A 609 31.88 7.68 34.64
N ILE A 610 31.11 8.47 33.87
CA ILE A 610 29.72 8.87 34.18
C ILE A 610 28.85 7.65 34.48
N HIS A 611 28.97 6.59 33.68
CA HIS A 611 28.16 5.37 33.81
C HIS A 611 28.60 4.49 35.00
N THR A 612 29.90 4.48 35.31
CA THR A 612 30.48 3.63 36.37
C THR A 612 30.41 4.19 37.79
N THR A 613 30.05 5.46 37.99
CA THR A 613 29.93 6.04 39.33
C THR A 613 28.68 5.54 40.05
N TYR A 614 28.80 5.22 41.35
CA TYR A 614 27.78 4.49 42.12
C TYR A 614 26.37 5.09 42.04
N PHE A 615 26.22 6.39 42.34
CA PHE A 615 24.91 7.04 42.31
C PHE A 615 24.36 7.20 40.89
N SER A 616 25.24 7.41 39.90
CA SER A 616 24.84 7.44 38.48
C SER A 616 24.31 6.08 38.04
N THR A 617 24.99 4.98 38.38
CA THR A 617 24.53 3.60 38.16
C THR A 617 23.14 3.36 38.76
N LEU A 618 22.86 3.87 39.97
CA LEU A 618 21.58 3.71 40.67
C LEU A 618 20.40 4.46 40.03
N GLU A 619 20.64 5.49 39.22
CA GLU A 619 19.60 6.17 38.42
C GLU A 619 19.59 5.69 36.97
N ALA A 620 20.75 5.38 36.40
CA ALA A 620 20.93 4.94 35.02
C ALA A 620 20.23 3.61 34.71
N HIS A 621 20.12 2.70 35.69
CA HIS A 621 19.64 1.33 35.51
C HIS A 621 18.58 0.91 36.52
N LYS A 622 17.65 0.06 36.09
CA LYS A 622 16.57 -0.54 36.90
C LYS A 622 15.61 0.49 37.49
N THR A 623 15.48 1.62 36.81
CA THR A 623 14.62 2.74 37.18
C THR A 623 13.63 3.08 36.06
N PRO A 624 12.53 3.78 36.39
CA PRO A 624 11.70 4.48 35.40
C PRO A 624 12.47 5.56 34.61
N VAL A 625 13.59 6.08 35.15
CA VAL A 625 14.35 7.17 34.52
C VAL A 625 15.50 6.70 33.63
N PHE A 626 15.73 5.37 33.53
CA PHE A 626 16.74 4.72 32.69
C PHE A 626 16.89 5.36 31.29
N VAL A 627 15.79 5.56 30.54
CA VAL A 627 15.89 6.17 29.19
C VAL A 627 16.17 7.67 29.25
N TYR A 628 15.59 8.42 30.20
CA TYR A 628 15.82 9.87 30.33
C TYR A 628 17.26 10.20 30.72
N TRP A 629 17.82 9.41 31.64
CA TRP A 629 19.23 9.47 32.00
C TRP A 629 20.11 9.21 30.77
N HIS A 630 19.85 8.13 30.02
CA HIS A 630 20.59 7.84 28.79
C HIS A 630 20.38 8.90 27.69
N ARG A 631 19.21 9.55 27.59
CA ARG A 631 18.96 10.67 26.67
C ARG A 631 19.91 11.84 26.92
N MET A 632 20.11 12.21 28.19
CA MET A 632 21.09 13.24 28.56
C MET A 632 22.54 12.81 28.22
N LEU A 633 22.88 11.53 28.41
CA LEU A 633 24.21 11.01 28.10
C LEU A 633 24.50 11.05 26.58
N LEU A 634 23.52 10.65 25.76
CA LEU A 634 23.57 10.72 24.30
C LEU A 634 23.74 12.16 23.80
N LEU A 635 23.06 13.13 24.42
CA LEU A 635 23.16 14.54 24.07
C LEU A 635 24.51 15.15 24.47
N GLY A 636 25.04 14.82 25.66
CA GLY A 636 26.40 15.21 26.04
C GLY A 636 27.46 14.62 25.10
N TYR A 637 27.28 13.37 24.66
CA TYR A 637 28.18 12.72 23.71
C TYR A 637 28.08 13.35 22.31
N GLU A 638 26.86 13.62 21.84
CA GLU A 638 26.63 14.31 20.56
C GLU A 638 27.24 15.73 20.57
N ASN A 639 27.00 16.51 21.63
CA ASN A 639 27.60 17.84 21.82
C ASN A 639 29.14 17.78 21.84
N MET A 640 29.71 16.76 22.50
CA MET A 640 31.16 16.52 22.52
C MET A 640 31.69 16.26 21.11
N LEU A 641 31.15 15.29 20.37
CA LEU A 641 31.62 14.97 19.01
C LEU A 641 31.55 16.19 18.07
N ARG A 642 30.44 16.94 18.11
CA ARG A 642 30.20 18.13 17.28
C ARG A 642 31.17 19.28 17.57
N SER A 643 31.80 19.29 18.74
CA SER A 643 32.78 20.32 19.14
C SER A 643 34.21 20.04 18.68
N LEU A 644 34.54 18.83 18.22
CA LEU A 644 35.93 18.44 17.93
C LEU A 644 36.46 18.96 16.59
N ASN A 645 35.56 19.30 15.66
CA ASN A 645 35.89 19.94 14.38
C ASN A 645 34.62 20.56 13.76
N SER A 646 34.77 21.65 12.99
CA SER A 646 33.66 22.23 12.21
C SER A 646 33.07 21.25 11.20
N SER A 647 33.84 20.28 10.68
CA SER A 647 33.29 19.20 9.83
C SER A 647 32.26 18.33 10.56
N TYR A 648 32.32 18.26 11.89
CA TYR A 648 31.41 17.46 12.71
C TYR A 648 30.23 18.28 13.25
N GLU A 649 30.17 19.59 13.01
CA GLU A 649 29.26 20.51 13.71
C GLU A 649 27.76 20.15 13.56
N CYS A 650 27.41 19.42 12.50
CA CYS A 650 26.04 19.01 12.17
C CYS A 650 25.72 17.54 12.43
N ILE A 651 26.66 16.70 12.89
CA ILE A 651 26.38 15.26 13.05
C ILE A 651 25.37 15.01 14.18
N THR A 652 24.69 13.87 14.09
CA THR A 652 23.81 13.33 15.13
C THR A 652 24.20 11.89 15.43
N VAL A 653 23.96 11.39 16.65
CA VAL A 653 24.19 9.96 16.96
C VAL A 653 23.20 9.09 16.16
N PRO A 654 23.65 8.21 15.25
CA PRO A 654 22.78 7.31 14.52
C PRO A 654 22.34 6.14 15.42
N TYR A 655 21.12 5.63 15.21
CA TYR A 655 20.63 4.47 15.94
C TYR A 655 20.93 3.14 15.22
N TRP A 656 20.99 2.05 15.98
CA TRP A 656 21.17 0.70 15.46
C TRP A 656 19.79 0.01 15.37
N ASP A 657 19.32 -0.35 14.16
CA ASP A 657 17.97 -0.91 13.97
C ASP A 657 17.90 -2.43 14.23
N HIS A 658 17.77 -2.78 15.51
CA HIS A 658 17.61 -4.17 15.95
C HIS A 658 16.39 -4.87 15.34
N LEU A 659 15.33 -4.15 14.97
CA LEU A 659 14.12 -4.76 14.42
C LEU A 659 14.37 -5.18 12.98
N SER A 660 14.95 -4.31 12.15
CA SER A 660 15.32 -4.65 10.77
C SER A 660 16.40 -5.75 10.73
N GLY A 661 17.39 -5.70 11.63
CA GLY A 661 18.36 -6.79 11.77
C GLY A 661 17.73 -8.13 12.19
N SER A 662 16.75 -8.11 13.10
CA SER A 662 15.97 -9.31 13.44
C SER A 662 15.09 -9.81 12.29
N ALA A 663 14.63 -8.91 11.41
CA ALA A 663 13.83 -9.23 10.24
C ALA A 663 14.65 -9.96 9.18
N GLN A 664 15.86 -9.46 8.87
CA GLN A 664 16.83 -10.08 7.97
C GLN A 664 17.25 -11.48 8.46
N GLN A 665 17.33 -11.70 9.77
CA GLN A 665 17.53 -13.03 10.32
C GLN A 665 16.26 -13.90 10.24
N GLY A 666 15.09 -13.29 10.43
CA GLY A 666 13.78 -13.96 10.39
C GLY A 666 13.46 -14.58 9.03
N SER A 667 13.82 -13.90 7.94
CA SER A 667 13.71 -14.37 6.55
C SER A 667 14.75 -15.43 6.17
N GLY A 668 15.88 -15.48 6.88
CA GLY A 668 17.06 -16.27 6.50
C GLY A 668 18.07 -15.54 5.62
N SER A 669 17.95 -14.21 5.43
CA SER A 669 18.93 -13.39 4.69
C SER A 669 20.31 -13.36 5.37
N CYS A 670 20.38 -13.63 6.68
CA CYS A 670 21.59 -13.69 7.50
C CYS A 670 21.38 -14.59 8.75
N SER A 671 22.47 -14.96 9.46
CA SER A 671 22.43 -15.99 10.52
C SER A 671 23.05 -15.60 11.87
N THR A 672 23.79 -14.50 11.96
CA THR A 672 24.37 -13.98 13.21
C THR A 672 24.13 -12.48 13.30
N ILE A 673 24.11 -11.93 14.51
CA ILE A 673 23.99 -10.48 14.71
C ILE A 673 25.08 -9.67 13.99
N GLU A 674 26.29 -10.23 13.81
CA GLU A 674 27.40 -9.65 13.04
C GLU A 674 27.11 -9.61 11.52
N ASN A 675 26.47 -10.62 10.96
CA ASN A 675 26.11 -10.63 9.53
C ASN A 675 24.79 -9.90 9.25
N CYS A 676 23.98 -9.64 10.27
CA CYS A 676 22.65 -9.03 10.17
C CYS A 676 22.63 -7.52 10.49
N SER A 677 23.77 -6.86 10.74
CA SER A 677 23.88 -5.39 10.71
C SER A 677 25.32 -4.94 10.48
N PRO A 678 25.58 -4.05 9.49
CA PRO A 678 26.93 -3.63 9.13
C PRO A 678 27.63 -2.76 10.19
N ILE A 679 26.90 -2.13 11.12
CA ILE A 679 27.50 -1.27 12.17
C ILE A 679 28.60 -1.97 12.96
N ILE A 680 28.47 -3.28 13.14
CA ILE A 680 29.42 -4.12 13.87
C ILE A 680 30.74 -4.20 13.12
N ALA A 681 30.70 -4.44 11.81
CA ALA A 681 31.87 -4.47 10.94
C ALA A 681 32.48 -3.06 10.77
N ASP A 682 31.65 -2.06 10.48
CA ASP A 682 32.07 -0.68 10.25
C ASP A 682 32.76 -0.06 11.49
N MET A 683 32.31 -0.43 12.71
CA MET A 683 32.97 -0.07 13.97
C MET A 683 34.08 -1.05 14.40
N GLY A 684 34.68 -1.81 13.48
CA GLY A 684 35.90 -2.62 13.68
C GLY A 684 35.69 -4.14 13.77
N GLY A 685 34.47 -4.65 13.67
CA GLY A 685 34.15 -6.08 13.64
C GLY A 685 34.41 -6.82 14.97
N THR A 686 34.65 -8.13 14.86
CA THR A 686 34.85 -9.06 15.99
C THR A 686 36.18 -9.83 15.95
N THR A 687 37.12 -9.41 15.09
CA THR A 687 38.43 -10.04 14.93
C THR A 687 39.55 -9.20 15.55
N GLY A 688 40.64 -9.82 16.01
CA GLY A 688 41.73 -9.10 16.64
C GLY A 688 42.72 -9.99 17.39
N VAL A 689 43.25 -9.50 18.52
CA VAL A 689 44.38 -10.10 19.25
C VAL A 689 44.00 -10.61 20.65
N SER A 690 44.73 -11.62 21.13
CA SER A 690 44.63 -12.14 22.49
C SER A 690 45.33 -11.20 23.49
N LYS A 691 44.69 -10.07 23.81
CA LYS A 691 45.18 -9.05 24.76
C LYS A 691 44.11 -8.75 25.81
N SER A 692 44.52 -8.70 27.08
CA SER A 692 43.68 -8.24 28.19
C SER A 692 43.79 -6.71 28.32
N ILE A 693 42.72 -6.05 28.77
CA ILE A 693 42.69 -4.58 28.91
C ILE A 693 42.38 -4.16 30.35
N LYS A 694 42.85 -2.98 30.76
CA LYS A 694 42.65 -2.43 32.12
C LYS A 694 41.96 -1.07 32.06
N ILE A 695 40.83 -0.94 32.75
CA ILE A 695 39.92 0.21 32.70
C ILE A 695 39.53 0.54 34.14
N TYR A 696 39.76 1.78 34.61
CA TYR A 696 39.50 2.21 35.99
C TYR A 696 39.94 1.20 37.06
N ASN A 697 41.20 0.74 36.93
CA ASN A 697 41.84 -0.31 37.72
C ASN A 697 41.27 -1.74 37.65
N VAL A 698 40.11 -1.98 37.03
CA VAL A 698 39.60 -3.33 36.76
C VAL A 698 40.30 -3.91 35.53
N THR A 699 40.72 -5.18 35.61
CA THR A 699 41.35 -5.93 34.51
C THR A 699 40.33 -6.87 33.86
N TYR A 700 40.18 -6.76 32.55
CA TYR A 700 39.27 -7.57 31.73
C TYR A 700 40.12 -8.52 30.89
N ALA A 701 39.98 -9.81 31.14
CA ALA A 701 40.72 -10.84 30.43
C ALA A 701 40.10 -11.11 29.04
N TYR A 702 40.95 -11.33 28.03
CA TYR A 702 40.49 -12.05 26.85
C TYR A 702 40.16 -13.50 27.23
N THR A 703 39.24 -14.14 26.51
CA THR A 703 38.81 -15.51 26.79
C THR A 703 38.78 -16.34 25.50
N THR A 704 38.27 -17.57 25.58
CA THR A 704 37.92 -18.35 24.39
C THR A 704 36.77 -17.74 23.60
N LYS A 705 35.89 -16.96 24.24
CA LYS A 705 34.72 -16.31 23.61
C LYS A 705 34.98 -14.86 23.20
N THR A 706 35.80 -14.13 23.95
CA THR A 706 36.13 -12.70 23.73
C THR A 706 37.54 -12.49 23.16
N ILE A 707 37.75 -11.38 22.45
CA ILE A 707 39.03 -11.01 21.83
C ILE A 707 39.18 -9.48 21.80
N CYS A 708 40.43 -8.99 21.79
CA CYS A 708 40.70 -7.56 21.74
C CYS A 708 40.75 -7.10 20.28
N VAL A 709 39.64 -6.51 19.82
CA VAL A 709 39.44 -6.02 18.45
C VAL A 709 40.30 -4.77 18.22
N ASN A 710 41.28 -4.90 17.33
CA ASN A 710 42.31 -3.89 17.05
C ASN A 710 42.17 -3.28 15.64
N GLN A 711 40.94 -3.22 15.11
CA GLN A 711 40.62 -2.70 13.78
C GLN A 711 39.66 -1.50 13.86
N GLY A 712 39.54 -0.74 12.78
CA GLY A 712 38.64 0.40 12.67
C GLY A 712 38.84 1.43 13.80
N VAL A 713 37.75 2.11 14.19
CA VAL A 713 37.78 3.20 15.18
C VAL A 713 38.20 2.73 16.58
N VAL A 714 37.95 1.46 16.94
CA VAL A 714 38.26 0.90 18.27
C VAL A 714 39.74 0.55 18.46
N SER A 715 40.52 0.49 17.36
CA SER A 715 41.98 0.38 17.40
C SER A 715 42.68 1.57 18.08
N LEU A 716 41.97 2.70 18.25
CA LEU A 716 42.49 3.95 18.82
C LEU A 716 42.42 3.99 20.35
N PHE A 717 41.77 3.03 21.00
CA PHE A 717 41.50 3.06 22.44
C PHE A 717 42.75 2.75 23.27
N CYS A 718 43.16 3.67 24.16
CA CYS A 718 44.34 3.46 25.02
C CYS A 718 44.09 2.88 26.42
N GLY A 719 42.89 3.03 27.00
CA GLY A 719 42.69 2.73 28.43
C GLY A 719 43.30 3.80 29.35
N ASN A 720 43.29 3.54 30.67
CA ASN A 720 43.70 4.50 31.72
C ASN A 720 44.95 4.02 32.50
N THR A 721 45.90 3.40 31.80
CA THR A 721 47.22 3.00 32.33
C THR A 721 48.29 3.18 31.25
N SER A 722 49.55 3.28 31.64
CA SER A 722 50.67 3.85 30.86
C SER A 722 51.08 3.15 29.54
N THR A 723 50.37 2.11 29.09
CA THR A 723 50.55 1.53 27.75
C THR A 723 49.21 1.45 27.02
N CYS A 724 49.17 2.00 25.80
CA CYS A 724 47.94 2.07 25.01
C CYS A 724 47.41 0.66 24.69
N ALA A 725 46.12 0.42 24.97
CA ALA A 725 45.47 -0.85 24.68
C ALA A 725 45.43 -1.17 23.17
N ASN A 726 45.23 -0.18 22.30
CA ASN A 726 45.05 -0.29 20.84
C ASN A 726 43.92 -1.25 20.42
N CYS A 727 42.98 -1.54 21.32
CA CYS A 727 41.86 -2.47 21.09
C CYS A 727 40.82 -2.42 22.23
N ILE A 728 39.63 -2.95 21.96
CA ILE A 728 38.57 -3.20 22.96
C ILE A 728 38.12 -4.67 22.94
N LEU A 729 37.60 -5.19 24.06
CA LEU A 729 37.13 -6.58 24.11
C LEU A 729 35.71 -6.74 23.52
N ARG A 730 35.59 -7.40 22.38
CA ARG A 730 34.30 -7.89 21.85
C ARG A 730 34.22 -9.41 21.91
N GLN A 731 33.01 -9.93 21.74
CA GLN A 731 32.78 -11.33 21.41
C GLN A 731 33.43 -11.65 20.06
N ARG A 732 34.01 -12.85 19.89
CA ARG A 732 34.63 -13.33 18.63
C ARG A 732 33.56 -13.81 17.64
N SER A 733 33.75 -13.58 16.34
CA SER A 733 32.87 -14.06 15.24
C SER A 733 32.31 -15.49 15.44
N LYS A 734 33.20 -16.47 15.70
CA LYS A 734 32.84 -17.88 15.96
C LYS A 734 31.83 -18.12 17.09
N TYR A 735 31.69 -17.17 18.02
CA TYR A 735 30.78 -17.23 19.16
C TYR A 735 29.74 -16.10 19.15
N MET A 736 29.59 -15.37 18.04
CA MET A 736 28.50 -14.42 17.85
C MET A 736 27.16 -15.18 17.81
N PRO A 737 26.15 -14.73 18.57
CA PRO A 737 24.84 -15.34 18.52
C PRO A 737 24.05 -14.86 17.30
N ALA A 738 22.93 -15.53 17.04
CA ALA A 738 21.80 -14.93 16.36
C ALA A 738 21.32 -13.66 17.11
N TYR A 739 20.70 -12.70 16.40
CA TYR A 739 19.93 -11.60 17.01
C TYR A 739 18.96 -12.15 18.05
N PRO A 740 18.88 -11.58 19.27
CA PRO A 740 18.02 -12.08 20.32
C PRO A 740 16.53 -12.00 19.96
N ASP A 741 15.78 -12.96 20.49
CA ASP A 741 14.33 -13.07 20.36
C ASP A 741 13.57 -11.87 20.94
N GLU A 742 14.13 -11.17 21.94
CA GLU A 742 13.59 -9.93 22.48
C GLU A 742 13.77 -8.69 21.56
N ALA A 743 14.60 -8.77 20.51
CA ALA A 743 14.68 -7.74 19.47
C ALA A 743 13.60 -7.89 18.37
N ALA A 744 12.94 -9.05 18.29
CA ALA A 744 11.90 -9.28 17.30
C ALA A 744 10.73 -8.32 17.50
N PHE A 745 10.22 -7.77 16.39
CA PHE A 745 9.08 -6.83 16.35
C PHE A 745 7.90 -7.23 17.26
N SER A 746 7.55 -8.51 17.35
CA SER A 746 6.49 -9.03 18.22
C SER A 746 6.77 -8.84 19.72
N SER A 747 8.03 -8.97 20.15
CA SER A 747 8.42 -8.77 21.54
C SER A 747 8.56 -7.28 21.84
N VAL A 748 9.16 -6.49 20.95
CA VAL A 748 9.29 -5.03 21.12
C VAL A 748 7.91 -4.35 21.18
N ALA A 749 6.95 -4.78 20.36
CA ALA A 749 5.56 -4.32 20.44
C ALA A 749 4.93 -4.60 21.82
N GLN A 750 5.28 -5.73 22.45
CA GLN A 750 4.78 -6.11 23.77
C GLN A 750 5.52 -5.38 24.89
N GLN A 751 6.82 -5.12 24.75
CA GLN A 751 7.60 -4.28 25.67
C GLN A 751 7.03 -2.84 25.72
N LEU A 752 6.63 -2.30 24.56
CA LEU A 752 6.01 -0.96 24.43
C LEU A 752 4.55 -0.87 24.88
N PHE A 753 3.72 -1.88 24.55
CA PHE A 753 2.26 -1.75 24.59
C PHE A 753 1.52 -2.75 25.50
N THR A 754 2.21 -3.58 26.29
CA THR A 754 1.54 -4.41 27.32
C THR A 754 1.06 -3.56 28.50
N ALA A 755 1.82 -2.53 28.89
CA ALA A 755 1.55 -1.71 30.06
C ALA A 755 1.26 -0.25 29.67
N SER A 756 0.46 0.43 30.48
CA SER A 756 0.25 1.87 30.35
C SER A 756 1.38 2.67 31.01
N GLU A 757 1.72 2.38 32.27
CA GLU A 757 2.62 3.24 33.05
C GLU A 757 4.09 3.11 32.63
N TRP A 758 4.78 4.24 32.51
CA TRP A 758 6.13 4.30 31.93
C TRP A 758 7.15 3.47 32.69
N VAL A 759 7.04 3.32 34.02
CA VAL A 759 7.92 2.45 34.82
C VAL A 759 7.94 1.01 34.30
N ASN A 760 6.78 0.48 33.91
CA ASN A 760 6.64 -0.89 33.43
C ASN A 760 7.16 -1.05 32.00
N VAL A 761 7.02 -0.01 31.16
CA VAL A 761 7.55 0.02 29.79
C VAL A 761 9.08 0.18 29.81
N SER A 762 9.61 1.09 30.63
CA SER A 762 11.06 1.25 30.85
C SER A 762 11.69 -0.07 31.31
N ALA A 763 11.13 -0.70 32.35
CA ALA A 763 11.60 -1.99 32.85
C ALA A 763 11.48 -3.11 31.80
N ALA A 764 10.43 -3.14 30.98
CA ALA A 764 10.26 -4.12 29.91
C ALA A 764 11.23 -3.92 28.73
N ILE A 765 11.60 -2.69 28.41
CA ILE A 765 12.62 -2.38 27.40
C ILE A 765 14.02 -2.73 27.93
N GLU A 766 14.34 -2.35 29.18
CA GLU A 766 15.62 -2.64 29.83
C GLU A 766 15.87 -4.15 29.97
N SER A 767 14.90 -4.89 30.54
CA SER A 767 14.91 -6.37 30.66
C SER A 767 14.49 -7.10 29.37
N GLY A 768 14.35 -6.38 28.26
CA GLY A 768 14.04 -6.87 26.93
C GLY A 768 15.15 -6.54 25.96
N VAL A 769 14.82 -5.81 24.89
CA VAL A 769 15.71 -5.54 23.75
C VAL A 769 17.05 -4.88 24.14
N HIS A 770 17.10 -4.09 25.22
CA HIS A 770 18.33 -3.45 25.72
C HIS A 770 19.33 -4.49 26.27
N SER A 771 19.01 -5.13 27.39
CA SER A 771 19.92 -6.07 28.03
C SER A 771 20.28 -7.23 27.10
N ARG A 772 19.31 -7.70 26.32
CA ARG A 772 19.46 -8.89 25.49
C ARG A 772 20.38 -8.70 24.30
N THR A 773 20.46 -7.51 23.74
CA THR A 773 21.43 -7.20 22.68
C THR A 773 22.80 -6.85 23.25
N SER A 774 22.83 -6.22 24.43
CA SER A 774 24.07 -5.96 25.18
C SER A 774 24.83 -7.25 25.55
N LEU A 775 24.11 -8.34 25.86
CA LEU A 775 24.69 -9.67 26.08
C LEU A 775 25.56 -10.19 24.92
N CYS A 776 25.34 -9.71 23.69
CA CYS A 776 26.04 -10.21 22.51
C CYS A 776 27.45 -9.61 22.33
N PHE A 777 27.81 -8.54 23.06
CA PHE A 777 28.90 -7.63 22.67
C PHE A 777 29.99 -7.37 23.74
N GLY A 778 30.56 -8.42 24.33
CA GLY A 778 31.84 -8.33 25.06
C GLY A 778 31.84 -7.32 26.21
N MET A 779 32.48 -6.14 26.03
CA MET A 779 32.45 -5.06 27.03
C MET A 779 31.04 -4.54 27.37
N MET A 780 30.06 -4.71 26.48
CA MET A 780 28.63 -4.44 26.75
C MET A 780 28.03 -5.32 27.87
N LEU A 781 28.76 -6.33 28.37
CA LEU A 781 28.39 -7.14 29.54
C LEU A 781 28.68 -6.46 30.90
N TYR A 782 29.30 -5.28 30.93
CA TYR A 782 29.82 -4.64 32.15
C TYR A 782 29.38 -3.18 32.26
N MET A 783 29.49 -2.59 33.45
CA MET A 783 29.18 -1.16 33.70
C MET A 783 30.09 -0.19 32.93
N GLN A 784 31.14 -0.70 32.26
CA GLN A 784 32.04 0.01 31.37
C GLN A 784 31.58 -0.01 29.90
N ALA A 785 30.35 -0.48 29.61
CA ALA A 785 29.75 -0.56 28.28
C ALA A 785 29.93 0.68 27.36
N PRO A 786 29.89 1.95 27.84
CA PRO A 786 30.13 3.14 27.00
C PRO A 786 31.53 3.26 26.36
N LEU A 787 32.41 2.29 26.63
CA LEU A 787 33.72 2.11 25.99
C LEU A 787 33.62 1.52 24.56
N ASP A 788 32.56 0.79 24.25
CA ASP A 788 32.30 0.36 22.88
C ASP A 788 31.48 1.46 22.18
N PRO A 789 31.95 2.06 21.07
CA PRO A 789 31.19 3.08 20.34
C PRO A 789 29.80 2.64 19.89
N ILE A 790 29.55 1.33 19.76
CA ILE A 790 28.23 0.77 19.46
C ILE A 790 27.20 1.07 20.57
N PHE A 791 27.64 1.29 21.82
CA PHE A 791 26.79 1.65 22.96
C PHE A 791 25.87 2.84 22.66
N TYR A 792 26.41 3.90 22.06
CA TYR A 792 25.65 5.14 21.80
C TYR A 792 24.59 4.91 20.72
N SER A 793 24.89 4.12 19.68
CA SER A 793 23.90 3.73 18.66
C SER A 793 22.86 2.74 19.16
N HIS A 794 23.23 1.86 20.11
CA HIS A 794 22.29 1.01 20.81
C HIS A 794 21.31 1.83 21.66
N HIS A 795 21.81 2.74 22.49
CA HIS A 795 20.96 3.58 23.34
C HIS A 795 20.15 4.61 22.53
N ALA A 796 20.61 5.04 21.36
CA ALA A 796 19.81 5.86 20.44
C ALA A 796 18.57 5.12 19.87
N LEU A 797 18.57 3.78 19.82
CA LEU A 797 17.36 2.99 19.55
C LEU A 797 16.43 2.99 20.78
N ILE A 798 16.98 2.74 21.98
CA ILE A 798 16.19 2.74 23.23
C ILE A 798 15.47 4.08 23.44
N ASP A 799 16.12 5.17 23.04
CA ASP A 799 15.59 6.52 23.02
C ASP A 799 14.45 6.74 22.00
N LEU A 800 14.55 6.11 20.82
CA LEU A 800 13.49 6.06 19.82
C LEU A 800 12.29 5.22 20.30
N LEU A 801 12.49 4.15 21.07
CA LEU A 801 11.40 3.37 21.67
C LEU A 801 10.57 4.21 22.66
N GLN A 802 11.21 5.08 23.46
CA GLN A 802 10.48 6.04 24.31
C GLN A 802 9.69 7.05 23.47
N THR A 803 10.27 7.51 22.35
CA THR A 803 9.61 8.43 21.40
C THR A 803 8.33 7.80 20.80
N ILE A 804 8.40 6.52 20.41
CA ILE A 804 7.26 5.73 19.94
C ILE A 804 6.19 5.62 21.04
N TYR A 805 6.59 5.24 22.27
CA TYR A 805 5.66 5.17 23.41
C TYR A 805 4.95 6.52 23.64
N LEU A 806 5.69 7.63 23.67
CA LEU A 806 5.13 8.96 23.94
C LEU A 806 4.08 9.35 22.90
N LYS A 807 4.40 9.29 21.60
CA LYS A 807 3.42 9.56 20.53
C LYS A 807 2.18 8.69 20.66
N CYS A 808 2.36 7.40 20.96
CA CYS A 808 1.26 6.46 21.15
C CYS A 808 0.45 6.66 22.45
N ARG A 809 0.96 7.41 23.44
CA ARG A 809 0.21 7.83 24.65
C ARG A 809 -0.37 9.23 24.57
N LEU A 810 0.10 10.09 23.66
CA LEU A 810 -0.53 11.37 23.35
C LEU A 810 -1.63 11.26 22.28
N GLY A 811 -1.52 10.28 21.37
CA GLY A 811 -2.50 10.01 20.31
C GLY A 811 -2.31 10.86 19.04
N ASP A 812 -1.48 11.90 19.12
CA ASP A 812 -1.10 12.80 18.02
C ASP A 812 0.43 13.02 18.06
N GLU A 813 1.05 13.17 16.89
CA GLU A 813 2.46 13.49 16.72
C GLU A 813 2.75 14.97 16.98
N LEU A 814 1.79 15.85 16.65
CA LEU A 814 1.88 17.29 16.85
C LEU A 814 1.60 17.71 18.30
N ALA A 815 1.06 16.81 19.12
CA ALA A 815 0.84 17.04 20.54
C ALA A 815 2.17 17.19 21.31
N TYR A 816 2.18 18.16 22.22
CA TYR A 816 3.27 18.44 23.16
C TYR A 816 2.71 18.45 24.58
N LEU A 817 3.50 17.96 25.53
CA LEU A 817 3.23 18.17 26.95
C LEU A 817 3.85 19.51 27.36
N SER A 818 3.09 20.35 28.06
CA SER A 818 3.64 21.59 28.64
C SER A 818 4.74 21.27 29.65
N ALA A 819 5.61 22.23 29.97
CA ALA A 819 6.66 22.03 30.97
C ALA A 819 6.10 21.56 32.34
N GLU A 820 4.96 22.12 32.75
CA GLU A 820 4.21 21.71 33.95
C GLU A 820 3.68 20.27 33.84
N SER A 821 3.09 19.92 32.69
CA SER A 821 2.60 18.56 32.41
C SER A 821 3.73 17.53 32.40
N LYS A 822 4.87 17.85 31.77
CA LYS A 822 6.06 16.96 31.80
C LYS A 822 6.58 16.76 33.23
N GLY A 823 6.40 17.74 34.12
CA GLY A 823 6.78 17.67 35.53
C GLY A 823 5.84 16.88 36.44
N SER A 824 4.55 16.79 36.10
CA SER A 824 3.49 16.32 37.01
C SER A 824 2.62 15.16 36.48
N ASP A 825 2.68 14.83 35.20
CA ASP A 825 1.82 13.80 34.59
C ASP A 825 2.05 12.41 35.23
N PRO A 826 1.00 11.77 35.78
CA PRO A 826 1.14 10.56 36.59
C PRO A 826 1.76 9.39 35.80
N ARG A 827 1.61 9.38 34.47
CA ARG A 827 2.11 8.31 33.58
C ARG A 827 3.61 8.09 33.67
N PHE A 828 4.37 9.10 34.10
CA PHE A 828 5.82 9.06 34.22
C PHE A 828 6.32 9.01 35.66
N TRP A 829 5.54 9.48 36.65
CA TRP A 829 6.05 9.77 38.00
C TRP A 829 5.35 9.00 39.15
N THR A 830 4.04 8.68 39.08
CA THR A 830 3.32 8.20 40.29
C THR A 830 3.72 6.80 40.77
N SER A 831 4.27 5.97 39.89
CA SER A 831 4.73 4.61 40.21
C SER A 831 6.25 4.48 40.23
N SER A 832 6.96 5.62 40.22
CA SER A 832 8.37 5.69 39.86
C SER A 832 9.30 5.62 41.07
N VAL A 833 9.44 4.44 41.67
CA VAL A 833 10.23 4.20 42.90
C VAL A 833 11.74 4.40 42.68
N ARG A 834 12.43 4.98 43.67
CA ARG A 834 13.89 5.13 43.75
C ARG A 834 14.55 3.94 44.47
N SER A 835 15.74 3.56 44.04
CA SER A 835 16.52 2.42 44.60
C SER A 835 16.86 2.54 46.09
N GLY A 836 16.82 3.75 46.66
CA GLY A 836 16.98 4.03 48.10
C GLY A 836 15.69 4.31 48.87
N GLY A 837 14.52 4.10 48.25
CA GLY A 837 13.21 4.50 48.78
C GLY A 837 12.77 5.89 48.31
N GLY A 838 11.46 6.15 48.41
CA GLY A 838 10.83 7.33 47.82
C GLY A 838 10.57 7.19 46.31
N TYR A 839 10.16 8.29 45.68
CA TYR A 839 9.77 8.34 44.26
C TYR A 839 10.58 9.38 43.49
N PHE A 840 10.68 9.20 42.17
CA PHE A 840 11.18 10.20 41.23
C PHE A 840 10.10 11.23 40.88
N SER A 841 10.43 12.52 40.94
CA SER A 841 9.61 13.61 40.39
C SER A 841 10.23 14.17 39.10
N GLY A 842 9.42 14.80 38.24
CA GLY A 842 9.95 15.46 37.04
C GLY A 842 10.84 16.68 37.36
N SER A 843 10.69 17.27 38.55
CA SER A 843 11.56 18.33 39.08
C SER A 843 12.90 17.83 39.63
N ASP A 844 13.09 16.52 39.77
CA ASP A 844 14.34 15.97 40.31
C ASP A 844 15.51 16.23 39.34
N ASN A 845 16.65 16.62 39.90
CA ASN A 845 17.90 16.71 39.17
C ASN A 845 18.37 15.31 38.75
N ILE A 846 18.91 15.20 37.54
CA ILE A 846 19.58 13.98 37.05
C ILE A 846 20.92 13.81 37.78
N THR A 847 21.31 12.57 38.10
CA THR A 847 22.62 12.27 38.71
C THR A 847 23.61 11.71 37.67
N MET A 848 24.55 12.55 37.19
CA MET A 848 25.63 12.16 36.28
C MET A 848 27.00 12.53 36.87
N GLN A 849 27.43 11.74 37.85
CA GLN A 849 28.63 12.03 38.61
C GLN A 849 29.92 11.76 37.83
N VAL A 850 30.77 12.78 37.81
CA VAL A 850 32.16 12.76 37.38
C VAL A 850 33.04 13.14 38.56
N THR A 851 34.31 12.74 38.56
CA THR A 851 35.27 13.32 39.52
C THR A 851 35.56 14.77 39.10
N ALA A 852 35.51 15.69 40.06
CA ALA A 852 35.83 17.11 39.87
C ALA A 852 37.30 17.34 39.54
N PHE A 853 37.67 18.59 39.25
CA PHE A 853 39.05 19.00 38.97
C PHE A 853 40.05 18.67 40.10
N ASP A 854 39.60 18.50 41.34
CA ASP A 854 40.43 18.10 42.49
C ASP A 854 40.88 16.62 42.47
N GLY A 855 40.31 15.79 41.60
CA GLY A 855 40.60 14.36 41.51
C GLY A 855 40.00 13.50 42.64
N GLN A 856 39.16 14.07 43.51
CA GLN A 856 38.66 13.41 44.72
C GLN A 856 37.14 13.55 44.94
N THR A 857 36.55 14.72 44.71
CA THR A 857 35.10 14.93 44.92
C THR A 857 34.29 14.49 43.70
N TYR A 858 33.03 14.10 43.93
CA TYR A 858 32.08 13.77 42.87
C TYR A 858 31.06 14.90 42.69
N VAL A 859 30.92 15.36 41.46
CA VAL A 859 30.03 16.45 41.03
C VAL A 859 29.28 16.02 39.77
N ASN A 860 28.11 16.58 39.48
CA ASN A 860 27.46 16.31 38.20
C ASN A 860 28.23 16.98 37.05
N ALA A 861 28.18 16.39 35.85
CA ALA A 861 28.96 16.82 34.69
C ALA A 861 28.80 18.30 34.30
N TRP A 862 27.70 18.96 34.68
CA TRP A 862 27.42 20.39 34.46
C TRP A 862 27.70 21.31 35.66
N GLN A 863 28.31 20.83 36.75
CA GLN A 863 28.47 21.60 37.99
C GLN A 863 29.87 22.19 38.24
N ASP A 864 30.93 21.60 37.69
CA ASP A 864 32.31 22.10 37.85
C ASP A 864 32.84 22.69 36.52
N PRO A 865 32.95 24.02 36.38
CA PRO A 865 33.47 24.67 35.17
C PRO A 865 34.90 24.30 34.78
N LYS A 866 35.68 23.69 35.67
CA LYS A 866 37.03 23.19 35.39
C LYS A 866 37.04 21.74 34.92
N ASN A 867 35.89 21.06 34.91
CA ASN A 867 35.79 19.68 34.45
C ASN A 867 35.86 19.60 32.92
N ILE A 868 36.64 18.63 32.41
CA ILE A 868 36.80 18.40 30.96
C ILE A 868 35.48 18.06 30.23
N LEU A 869 34.46 17.58 30.94
CA LEU A 869 33.13 17.30 30.37
C LEU A 869 32.15 18.48 30.45
N TYR A 870 32.42 19.49 31.29
CA TYR A 870 31.50 20.61 31.54
C TYR A 870 31.02 21.34 30.27
N PRO A 871 31.87 21.64 29.27
CA PRO A 871 31.42 22.33 28.04
C PRO A 871 30.31 21.61 27.26
N PHE A 872 30.14 20.29 27.44
CA PHE A 872 29.18 19.48 26.69
C PHE A 872 27.82 19.33 27.40
N PHE A 873 27.80 19.54 28.73
CA PHE A 873 26.61 19.37 29.58
C PHE A 873 26.08 20.69 30.18
N LYS A 874 26.90 21.75 30.29
CA LYS A 874 26.54 23.01 30.97
C LYS A 874 25.27 23.71 30.46
N ASP A 875 24.95 23.55 29.18
CA ASP A 875 23.81 24.19 28.50
C ASP A 875 22.60 23.24 28.35
N LEU A 876 22.74 21.98 28.78
CA LEU A 876 21.65 21.02 28.76
C LEU A 876 20.73 21.23 29.98
N PRO A 877 19.41 20.97 29.85
CA PRO A 877 18.53 20.86 31.02
C PRO A 877 19.05 19.80 32.00
N TYR A 878 18.85 20.01 33.30
CA TYR A 878 19.36 19.12 34.34
C TYR A 878 18.27 18.40 35.16
N THR A 879 16.98 18.58 34.82
CA THR A 879 15.85 17.91 35.48
C THR A 879 15.15 16.90 34.56
N TYR A 880 14.62 15.82 35.13
CA TYR A 880 14.04 14.72 34.37
C TYR A 880 12.84 15.11 33.48
N ALA A 881 12.01 16.08 33.88
CA ALA A 881 10.87 16.57 33.10
C ALA A 881 11.25 17.12 31.72
N ALA A 882 12.43 17.73 31.58
CA ALA A 882 12.88 18.25 30.29
C ALA A 882 13.01 17.11 29.25
N TYR A 883 13.50 15.95 29.69
CA TYR A 883 13.84 14.80 28.85
C TYR A 883 12.66 13.89 28.50
N VAL A 884 11.43 14.22 28.89
CA VAL A 884 10.25 13.41 28.53
C VAL A 884 9.99 13.40 27.02
N ASP A 885 10.26 14.50 26.30
CA ASP A 885 10.07 14.59 24.84
C ASP A 885 11.34 15.12 24.15
N ALA A 886 11.92 14.32 23.24
CA ALA A 886 13.11 14.69 22.46
C ALA A 886 12.85 15.85 21.48
N LYS A 887 11.58 16.09 21.11
CA LYS A 887 11.17 17.21 20.26
C LYS A 887 11.14 18.55 21.02
N ASP A 888 11.19 18.54 22.36
CA ASP A 888 11.01 19.72 23.23
C ASP A 888 12.17 19.96 24.20
N LEU A 889 13.38 20.06 23.64
CA LEU A 889 14.66 20.32 24.32
C LEU A 889 15.32 21.63 23.83
N GLY A 890 14.52 22.58 23.34
CA GLY A 890 15.00 23.84 22.79
C GLY A 890 16.03 23.64 21.66
N ASN A 891 17.21 24.24 21.79
CA ASN A 891 18.32 24.13 20.83
C ASN A 891 18.93 22.71 20.73
N TYR A 892 18.54 21.80 21.64
CA TYR A 892 18.97 20.39 21.65
C TYR A 892 17.88 19.43 21.16
N SER A 893 16.75 19.95 20.66
CA SER A 893 15.67 19.13 20.11
C SER A 893 16.10 18.36 18.86
N TYR A 894 15.64 17.12 18.74
CA TYR A 894 15.87 16.27 17.57
C TYR A 894 14.65 15.41 17.27
N THR A 895 14.54 15.00 15.99
CA THR A 895 13.59 13.98 15.56
C THR A 895 14.35 12.80 14.94
N TYR A 896 13.61 11.84 14.39
CA TYR A 896 14.15 10.61 13.82
C TYR A 896 13.70 10.43 12.38
N ASN A 897 14.54 9.80 11.57
CA ASN A 897 14.13 9.10 10.36
C ASN A 897 13.87 7.64 10.74
N ILE A 898 12.61 7.20 10.64
CA ILE A 898 12.14 5.92 11.18
C ILE A 898 11.72 5.01 10.02
N SER A 899 12.25 3.79 9.99
CA SER A 899 12.03 2.79 8.94
C SER A 899 11.33 1.51 9.43
N GLY A 900 10.85 0.70 8.50
CA GLY A 900 10.55 -0.73 8.72
C GLY A 900 9.65 -1.07 9.90
N GLY A 901 10.07 -2.04 10.71
CA GLY A 901 9.36 -2.44 11.92
C GLY A 901 9.11 -1.30 12.90
N LEU A 902 10.07 -0.38 13.08
CA LEU A 902 9.94 0.79 13.96
C LEU A 902 8.93 1.81 13.45
N ALA A 903 8.90 2.06 12.14
CA ALA A 903 7.91 2.94 11.52
C ALA A 903 6.50 2.39 11.74
N ASN A 904 6.32 1.08 11.56
CA ASN A 904 5.04 0.42 11.81
C ASN A 904 4.57 0.57 13.28
N LEU A 905 5.48 0.51 14.25
CA LEU A 905 5.19 0.75 15.68
C LEU A 905 4.85 2.22 15.95
N TYR A 906 5.63 3.15 15.39
CA TYR A 906 5.40 4.60 15.53
C TYR A 906 4.03 5.01 14.98
N GLN A 907 3.72 4.59 13.75
CA GLN A 907 2.50 4.94 13.05
C GLN A 907 1.26 4.33 13.74
N ASN A 908 1.27 3.01 13.96
CA ASN A 908 0.07 2.24 14.28
C ASN A 908 -0.06 1.80 15.75
N CYS A 909 0.94 2.06 16.60
CA CYS A 909 0.88 1.86 18.05
C CYS A 909 0.42 0.43 18.45
N SER A 910 -0.50 0.29 19.39
CA SER A 910 -1.06 -1.02 19.75
C SER A 910 -1.78 -1.74 18.59
N SER A 911 -2.13 -1.03 17.52
CA SER A 911 -2.77 -1.56 16.31
C SER A 911 -1.77 -2.04 15.25
N SER A 912 -0.45 -1.96 15.48
CA SER A 912 0.59 -2.38 14.53
C SER A 912 0.53 -3.85 14.07
N ASN A 913 -0.22 -4.69 14.80
CA ASN A 913 -0.49 -6.09 14.47
C ASN A 913 -1.85 -6.31 13.78
N THR A 914 -2.58 -5.28 13.39
CA THR A 914 -3.92 -5.40 12.78
C THR A 914 -3.88 -5.18 11.27
N ILE A 915 -4.94 -5.58 10.56
CA ILE A 915 -5.19 -5.15 9.17
C ILE A 915 -5.23 -3.61 9.05
N SER A 916 -5.56 -2.87 10.12
CA SER A 916 -5.48 -1.40 10.09
C SER A 916 -4.05 -0.86 9.98
N ALA A 917 -3.02 -1.63 10.35
CA ALA A 917 -1.62 -1.26 10.10
C ALA A 917 -1.17 -1.45 8.63
N ILE A 918 -1.96 -2.15 7.80
CA ILE A 918 -1.84 -2.11 6.34
C ILE A 918 -2.55 -0.85 5.79
N SER A 919 -3.45 -0.27 6.58
CA SER A 919 -4.52 0.62 6.12
C SER A 919 -4.15 2.09 6.02
N GLU A 920 -2.95 2.52 6.35
CA GLU A 920 -2.49 3.88 6.02
C GLU A 920 -2.46 4.11 4.49
N SER A 921 -2.21 3.04 3.71
CA SER A 921 -2.39 3.03 2.24
C SER A 921 -3.86 3.03 1.78
N LEU A 922 -4.81 2.81 2.68
CA LEU A 922 -6.25 2.62 2.43
C LEU A 922 -7.14 3.65 3.17
N LEU A 923 -6.57 4.56 3.97
CA LEU A 923 -7.29 5.59 4.74
C LEU A 923 -6.66 6.98 4.65
N ALA A 924 -5.70 7.19 3.75
CA ALA A 924 -5.48 8.50 3.16
C ALA A 924 -6.75 8.93 2.39
N GLY A 925 -7.65 9.60 3.10
CA GLY A 925 -8.49 10.66 2.59
C GLY A 925 -7.92 11.99 3.08
N ASP A 926 -8.12 13.07 2.32
CA ASP A 926 -7.33 14.27 2.49
C ASP A 926 -7.62 15.00 3.81
N GLN A 927 -6.71 14.83 4.77
CA GLN A 927 -6.31 15.91 5.67
C GLN A 927 -5.17 16.71 5.03
N GLU A 928 -5.43 17.26 3.84
CA GLU A 928 -4.81 18.54 3.48
C GLU A 928 -5.28 19.56 4.53
N GLY A 929 -4.49 19.71 5.60
CA GLY A 929 -4.74 20.70 6.64
C GLY A 929 -4.84 22.07 5.99
N THR A 930 -6.04 22.65 6.00
CA THR A 930 -6.41 23.79 5.15
C THR A 930 -5.43 24.94 5.33
N LEU A 931 -4.58 25.15 4.33
CA LEU A 931 -3.59 26.24 4.29
C LEU A 931 -4.27 27.58 4.02
N THR A 932 -5.03 28.01 5.03
CA THR A 932 -5.40 29.41 5.20
C THR A 932 -4.14 30.22 5.38
N THR A 933 -3.91 31.16 4.45
CA THR A 933 -2.78 32.08 4.49
C THR A 933 -2.89 33.04 5.68
N PRO A 934 -1.77 33.56 6.19
CA PRO A 934 -1.51 33.49 7.62
C PRO A 934 -2.15 34.60 8.47
N LYS A 935 -2.50 34.21 9.70
CA LYS A 935 -2.42 35.10 10.88
C LYS A 935 -1.24 34.67 11.75
N ALA A 936 -0.86 35.52 12.70
CA ALA A 936 0.48 35.52 13.32
C ALA A 936 0.90 34.23 14.04
N LEU A 937 2.22 34.06 14.20
CA LEU A 937 2.88 32.80 14.56
C LEU A 937 2.51 32.25 15.95
N ALA A 938 2.20 30.96 15.98
CA ALA A 938 2.76 30.05 16.96
C ALA A 938 3.72 29.09 16.23
N LYS A 939 4.84 28.68 16.84
CA LYS A 939 5.77 27.72 16.22
C LYS A 939 5.07 26.36 16.06
N LYS A 940 4.89 25.89 14.82
CA LYS A 940 4.59 24.47 14.59
C LYS A 940 5.82 23.62 14.96
N PRO A 941 5.63 22.45 15.59
CA PRO A 941 6.73 21.62 16.03
C PRO A 941 7.42 20.86 14.88
N PRO A 942 8.67 20.42 15.06
CA PRO A 942 9.31 19.45 14.18
C PRO A 942 8.65 18.06 14.29
N CYS A 943 8.44 17.42 13.14
CA CYS A 943 7.93 16.04 13.02
C CYS A 943 9.06 15.02 12.79
N HIS A 944 8.75 13.75 12.98
CA HIS A 944 9.60 12.64 12.56
C HIS A 944 9.41 12.40 11.05
N THR A 945 10.36 11.71 10.43
CA THR A 945 10.27 11.37 9.00
C THR A 945 10.16 9.86 8.85
N ILE A 946 9.23 9.39 8.02
CA ILE A 946 8.99 7.96 7.80
C ILE A 946 9.66 7.53 6.50
N ALA A 947 10.55 6.55 6.60
CA ALA A 947 11.23 5.91 5.48
C ALA A 947 10.65 4.51 5.22
N LYS A 948 10.81 4.01 4.00
CA LYS A 948 10.39 2.66 3.64
C LYS A 948 11.33 1.62 4.27
N GLY A 949 10.78 0.54 4.84
CA GLY A 949 11.55 -0.63 5.27
C GLY A 949 11.95 -1.58 4.13
N THR A 950 12.59 -2.70 4.49
CA THR A 950 12.97 -3.76 3.56
C THR A 950 11.79 -4.70 3.24
N GLU A 951 11.97 -5.68 2.34
CA GLU A 951 10.93 -6.70 2.12
C GLU A 951 10.80 -7.66 3.32
N GLU A 952 11.87 -7.86 4.08
CA GLU A 952 11.89 -8.60 5.35
C GLU A 952 11.10 -7.88 6.44
N ASP A 953 11.23 -6.55 6.58
CA ASP A 953 10.36 -5.75 7.45
C ASP A 953 8.88 -5.96 7.09
N ASP A 954 8.55 -5.87 5.80
CA ASP A 954 7.20 -6.13 5.31
C ASP A 954 6.78 -7.59 5.55
N ALA A 955 7.68 -8.58 5.48
CA ALA A 955 7.37 -9.99 5.77
C ALA A 955 7.08 -10.21 7.26
N ILE A 956 7.86 -9.61 8.15
CA ILE A 956 7.64 -9.56 9.60
C ILE A 956 6.28 -8.90 9.92
N LYS A 957 5.99 -7.74 9.32
CA LYS A 957 4.70 -7.04 9.46
C LYS A 957 3.54 -7.94 9.00
N ARG A 958 3.63 -8.53 7.80
CA ARG A 958 2.59 -9.40 7.22
C ARG A 958 2.32 -10.66 8.06
N VAL A 959 3.34 -11.32 8.63
CA VAL A 959 3.13 -12.50 9.49
C VAL A 959 2.51 -12.15 10.84
N ASN A 960 2.94 -11.05 11.48
CA ASN A 960 2.37 -10.61 12.75
C ASN A 960 0.89 -10.28 12.61
N ILE A 961 0.51 -9.61 11.52
CA ILE A 961 -0.89 -9.33 11.20
C ILE A 961 -1.67 -10.60 10.90
N ALA A 962 -1.14 -11.52 10.08
CA ALA A 962 -1.81 -12.79 9.78
C ALA A 962 -2.07 -13.64 11.04
N LEU A 963 -1.12 -13.67 11.98
CA LEU A 963 -1.25 -14.37 13.26
C LEU A 963 -2.26 -13.69 14.19
N TYR A 964 -2.19 -12.35 14.33
CA TYR A 964 -3.10 -11.58 15.17
C TYR A 964 -4.54 -11.72 14.73
N GLU A 965 -4.81 -11.52 13.44
CA GLU A 965 -6.16 -11.67 12.89
C GLU A 965 -6.63 -13.12 13.06
N THR A 966 -5.77 -14.13 12.84
CA THR A 966 -6.15 -15.53 13.13
C THR A 966 -6.50 -15.74 14.60
N ALA A 967 -5.81 -15.09 15.55
CA ALA A 967 -6.16 -15.11 16.98
C ALA A 967 -7.49 -14.39 17.27
N LYS A 968 -7.75 -13.22 16.66
CA LYS A 968 -9.04 -12.50 16.76
C LYS A 968 -10.20 -13.33 16.22
N LEU A 969 -9.96 -14.15 15.20
CA LEU A 969 -10.98 -14.97 14.52
C LEU A 969 -11.37 -16.24 15.29
N ILE A 970 -10.46 -16.78 16.11
CA ILE A 970 -10.75 -17.88 17.05
C ILE A 970 -11.24 -17.39 18.42
N GLY A 971 -11.47 -16.08 18.58
CA GLY A 971 -12.14 -15.49 19.74
C GLY A 971 -11.25 -14.84 20.79
N PHE A 972 -9.94 -14.68 20.57
CA PHE A 972 -9.08 -14.00 21.54
C PHE A 972 -9.38 -12.49 21.62
N GLU A 973 -9.38 -11.95 22.84
CA GLU A 973 -9.31 -10.51 23.11
C GLU A 973 -8.00 -9.90 22.61
N ASP A 974 -7.93 -8.58 22.43
CA ASP A 974 -6.79 -7.91 21.79
C ASP A 974 -5.45 -8.17 22.50
N TRP A 975 -5.42 -8.10 23.85
CA TRP A 975 -4.22 -8.39 24.63
C TRP A 975 -3.78 -9.86 24.49
N ALA A 976 -4.75 -10.78 24.53
CA ALA A 976 -4.50 -12.22 24.41
C ALA A 976 -4.07 -12.59 22.98
N ALA A 977 -4.61 -11.91 21.96
CA ALA A 977 -4.19 -12.04 20.57
C ALA A 977 -2.75 -11.56 20.38
N ARG A 978 -2.34 -10.40 20.93
CA ARG A 978 -0.93 -9.96 20.91
C ARG A 978 -0.02 -10.96 21.63
N ALA A 979 -0.43 -11.48 22.79
CA ALA A 979 0.31 -12.51 23.50
C ALA A 979 0.45 -13.82 22.71
N GLN A 980 -0.59 -14.25 21.99
CA GLN A 980 -0.53 -15.43 21.10
C GLN A 980 0.40 -15.21 19.89
N VAL A 981 0.50 -13.98 19.35
CA VAL A 981 1.50 -13.64 18.33
C VAL A 981 2.92 -13.70 18.90
N GLU A 982 3.16 -13.11 20.08
CA GLU A 982 4.46 -13.17 20.77
C GLU A 982 4.86 -14.64 21.03
N MET A 983 3.94 -15.46 21.54
CA MET A 983 4.15 -16.89 21.77
C MET A 983 4.50 -17.67 20.49
N VAL A 984 3.84 -17.40 19.37
CA VAL A 984 4.18 -17.99 18.08
C VAL A 984 5.57 -17.56 17.62
N MET A 985 5.93 -16.28 17.75
CA MET A 985 7.20 -15.77 17.24
C MET A 985 8.40 -16.23 18.09
N CYS A 986 8.28 -16.24 19.44
CA CYS A 986 9.29 -16.86 20.32
C CYS A 986 9.46 -18.35 19.98
N GLN A 987 8.37 -19.09 19.78
CA GLN A 987 8.42 -20.53 19.47
C GLN A 987 8.99 -20.80 18.07
N ARG A 988 8.67 -19.96 17.05
CA ARG A 988 9.30 -20.04 15.72
C ARG A 988 10.80 -19.75 15.79
N TYR A 989 11.24 -18.81 16.63
CA TYR A 989 12.66 -18.54 16.84
C TYR A 989 13.39 -19.79 17.36
N VAL A 990 12.84 -20.45 18.39
CA VAL A 990 13.35 -21.73 18.92
C VAL A 990 13.42 -22.84 17.87
N GLU A 991 12.40 -22.96 17.02
CA GLU A 991 12.32 -24.03 16.01
C GLU A 991 13.18 -23.78 14.76
N CYS A 992 13.40 -22.53 14.37
CA CYS A 992 13.94 -22.19 13.04
C CYS A 992 15.24 -21.35 13.04
N ILE A 993 15.69 -20.84 14.19
CA ILE A 993 16.90 -20.00 14.31
C ILE A 993 17.82 -20.56 15.40
N GLY A 994 17.30 -20.82 16.60
CA GLY A 994 18.07 -21.40 17.70
C GLY A 994 17.42 -21.19 19.06
N PRO A 995 17.94 -21.82 20.13
CA PRO A 995 17.33 -21.78 21.44
C PRO A 995 17.28 -20.35 22.00
N ALA A 996 16.10 -19.95 22.49
CA ALA A 996 15.91 -18.82 23.38
C ALA A 996 16.87 -18.95 24.57
N ARG A 997 17.69 -17.93 24.82
CA ARG A 997 18.77 -17.97 25.83
C ARG A 997 18.40 -17.18 27.07
N ASP A 998 18.90 -17.56 28.24
CA ASP A 998 18.76 -16.78 29.46
C ASP A 998 19.80 -15.63 29.55
N TYR A 999 19.76 -14.84 30.62
CA TYR A 999 20.89 -14.01 31.06
C TYR A 999 22.08 -14.87 31.50
N SER A 1000 23.31 -14.44 31.16
CA SER A 1000 24.53 -15.07 31.68
C SER A 1000 24.81 -14.66 33.13
N ASP A 1001 25.43 -15.53 33.92
CA ASP A 1001 25.72 -15.30 35.34
C ASP A 1001 26.52 -14.01 35.59
N VAL A 1002 27.49 -13.71 34.72
CA VAL A 1002 28.27 -12.45 34.76
C VAL A 1002 27.37 -11.22 34.61
N TYR A 1003 26.41 -11.25 33.69
CA TYR A 1003 25.46 -10.15 33.48
C TYR A 1003 24.47 -10.04 34.65
N ARG A 1004 24.01 -11.18 35.19
CA ARG A 1004 23.19 -11.22 36.41
C ARG A 1004 23.91 -10.62 37.61
N GLN A 1005 25.21 -10.87 37.77
CA GLN A 1005 26.04 -10.30 38.83
C GLN A 1005 26.27 -8.79 38.63
N ASN A 1006 26.64 -8.37 37.42
CA ASN A 1006 26.96 -6.97 37.11
C ASN A 1006 25.76 -6.02 37.19
N PHE A 1007 24.56 -6.48 36.78
CA PHE A 1007 23.32 -5.69 36.77
C PHE A 1007 22.30 -6.16 37.82
N HIS A 1008 22.69 -7.07 38.72
CA HIS A 1008 21.87 -7.64 39.79
C HIS A 1008 20.50 -8.20 39.31
N ILE A 1009 20.43 -8.86 38.15
CA ILE A 1009 19.16 -9.21 37.51
C ILE A 1009 18.54 -10.49 38.08
N ASP A 1010 17.47 -10.29 38.85
CA ASP A 1010 16.53 -11.31 39.28
C ASP A 1010 15.42 -11.50 38.21
N GLY A 1011 15.16 -12.76 37.82
CA GLY A 1011 14.18 -13.09 36.76
C GLY A 1011 14.81 -13.47 35.42
N HIS A 1012 14.02 -13.49 34.34
CA HIS A 1012 14.38 -14.09 33.06
C HIS A 1012 13.82 -13.31 31.86
N PRO A 1013 14.40 -13.43 30.64
CA PRO A 1013 13.90 -12.80 29.42
C PRO A 1013 12.49 -13.30 29.02
N ARG A 1014 11.70 -12.45 28.34
CA ARG A 1014 10.31 -12.75 27.99
C ARG A 1014 10.17 -13.98 27.09
N CYS A 1015 10.90 -14.06 25.98
CA CYS A 1015 10.76 -15.20 25.07
C CYS A 1015 11.35 -16.48 25.67
N TYR A 1016 12.41 -16.39 26.47
CA TYR A 1016 12.92 -17.52 27.25
C TYR A 1016 11.84 -18.13 28.17
N LEU A 1017 11.15 -17.30 28.96
CA LEU A 1017 10.05 -17.76 29.83
C LEU A 1017 8.89 -18.36 29.02
N ILE A 1018 8.47 -17.68 27.95
CA ILE A 1018 7.40 -18.13 27.07
C ILE A 1018 7.71 -19.52 26.47
N SER A 1019 8.91 -19.71 25.92
CA SER A 1019 9.32 -20.99 25.34
C SER A 1019 9.45 -22.09 26.39
N LYS A 1020 9.98 -21.78 27.59
CA LYS A 1020 10.02 -22.73 28.72
C LYS A 1020 8.62 -23.13 29.20
N ASP A 1021 7.68 -22.19 29.27
CA ASP A 1021 6.29 -22.45 29.63
C ASP A 1021 5.55 -23.29 28.56
N ILE A 1022 5.82 -23.07 27.28
CA ILE A 1022 5.26 -23.87 26.18
C ILE A 1022 5.77 -25.32 26.25
N VAL A 1023 7.09 -25.51 26.41
CA VAL A 1023 7.69 -26.85 26.57
C VAL A 1023 7.21 -27.56 27.85
N ALA A 1024 6.96 -26.80 28.92
CA ALA A 1024 6.42 -27.34 30.18
C ALA A 1024 4.88 -27.47 30.20
N GLY A 1025 4.18 -27.22 29.10
CA GLY A 1025 2.71 -27.30 29.01
C GLY A 1025 1.95 -26.23 29.80
N ARG A 1026 2.64 -25.26 30.42
CA ARG A 1026 2.05 -24.14 31.18
C ARG A 1026 1.48 -23.03 30.29
N ARG A 1027 1.90 -22.98 29.02
CA ARG A 1027 1.32 -22.10 27.99
C ARG A 1027 0.99 -22.92 26.74
N VAL A 1028 -0.12 -22.59 26.09
CA VAL A 1028 -0.57 -23.24 24.85
C VAL A 1028 -0.77 -22.21 23.75
N ILE A 1029 -0.17 -22.46 22.57
CA ILE A 1029 -0.46 -21.67 21.38
C ILE A 1029 -1.82 -22.13 20.83
N GLY A 1030 -2.82 -21.29 20.96
CA GLY A 1030 -4.18 -21.54 20.48
C GLY A 1030 -4.37 -21.28 18.98
N ILE A 1031 -3.46 -20.56 18.32
CA ILE A 1031 -3.54 -20.25 16.88
C ILE A 1031 -3.41 -21.55 16.06
N PRO A 1032 -4.47 -22.02 15.37
CA PRO A 1032 -4.44 -23.28 14.65
C PRO A 1032 -3.54 -23.16 13.41
N LYS A 1033 -2.74 -24.21 13.16
CA LYS A 1033 -1.81 -24.28 12.01
C LYS A 1033 -0.78 -23.14 11.96
N TRP A 1034 -0.47 -22.48 13.08
CA TRP A 1034 0.43 -21.31 13.14
C TRP A 1034 1.75 -21.52 12.39
N ARG A 1035 2.37 -22.71 12.46
CA ARG A 1035 3.58 -23.06 11.71
C ARG A 1035 3.42 -22.84 10.19
N LYS A 1036 2.28 -23.24 9.62
CA LYS A 1036 1.97 -23.02 8.19
C LYS A 1036 1.69 -21.55 7.86
N ILE A 1037 1.24 -20.76 8.84
CA ILE A 1037 1.12 -19.30 8.70
C ILE A 1037 2.51 -18.68 8.69
N THR A 1038 3.38 -19.02 9.64
CA THR A 1038 4.73 -18.46 9.75
C THR A 1038 5.64 -18.81 8.58
N THR A 1039 5.75 -20.11 8.22
CA THR A 1039 6.64 -20.57 7.13
C THR A 1039 6.30 -19.96 5.77
N ARG A 1040 5.05 -19.51 5.58
CA ARG A 1040 4.59 -18.86 4.34
C ARG A 1040 5.17 -17.45 4.13
N PHE A 1041 5.46 -16.72 5.20
CA PHE A 1041 6.02 -15.37 5.15
C PHE A 1041 7.51 -15.35 5.51
N LEU A 1042 7.91 -16.23 6.43
CA LEU A 1042 9.26 -16.38 6.94
C LEU A 1042 9.67 -17.87 6.84
N PRO A 1043 10.22 -18.31 5.70
CA PRO A 1043 10.76 -19.65 5.54
C PRO A 1043 11.73 -19.99 6.68
N CYS A 1044 11.78 -21.25 7.09
CA CYS A 1044 12.73 -21.69 8.12
C CYS A 1044 13.99 -22.20 7.43
N PRO A 1045 15.19 -21.61 7.64
CA PRO A 1045 16.42 -22.04 6.97
C PRO A 1045 16.83 -23.49 7.31
N LEU A 1046 16.36 -24.00 8.45
CA LEU A 1046 16.61 -25.36 8.92
C LEU A 1046 15.53 -26.33 8.42
N THR A 1047 15.57 -26.71 7.14
CA THR A 1047 14.79 -27.83 6.59
C THR A 1047 15.69 -28.94 6.08
N ASP A 1048 15.92 -29.95 6.91
CA ASP A 1048 15.53 -31.34 6.63
C ASP A 1048 16.06 -32.29 7.73
N GLY A 1049 15.15 -32.92 8.49
CA GLY A 1049 15.47 -34.05 9.39
C GLY A 1049 14.85 -34.01 10.80
N ALA A 1050 14.57 -32.84 11.38
CA ALA A 1050 14.36 -32.71 12.83
C ALA A 1050 12.91 -32.80 13.35
N TYR A 1051 11.87 -32.85 12.49
CA TYR A 1051 10.48 -32.90 12.94
C TYR A 1051 10.00 -34.33 13.30
N LYS A 1052 10.51 -34.86 14.43
CA LYS A 1052 10.02 -36.07 15.11
C LYS A 1052 10.07 -35.94 16.65
N SER A 1053 9.23 -35.05 17.18
CA SER A 1053 8.75 -35.06 18.58
C SER A 1053 7.42 -34.30 18.66
#